data_AF-A0A3M7DHJ4-F1
#
_entry.id   AF-A0A3M7DHJ4-F1
#
_cell.length_a   1.000
_cell.length_b   1.000
_cell.length_c   1.000
_cell.angle_alpha   90.00
_cell.angle_beta   90.00
_cell.angle_gamma   90.00
#
_symmetry.space_group_name_H-M   'P 1'
#
loop_
_entity.id
_entity.type
_entity.pdbx_description
1 polymer ?
#
loop_
_entity_poly.entity_id
_entity_poly.type
_entity_poly.pdbx_seq_one_letter_code
_entity_poly.pdbx_strand_id
1 'polypeptide(L)'
;MRLLAILPVALSAAALILSFLCLFAGSKKGFMEDYAVVTLNSSQIGQSLFDDGDSSSSNSDSDNALTSFINNVTSSIEDEIEDTLTSFAKDLGLHDFYSAHLLDFCEGYYVPGPVPNATLDGSDISQNVTSCSNRTAMYTFDPKEVLQKELNKSGVDVNLDELNWPEDINDGLQALEAASNATFVLYCIAIALIAIAFLTALVAIFLEGRLWSFVNVMMDWLAFLVIGIASAIATAFAVKASEVINKYGNDIGVSATKGSKFLVLTWVATGVMLVASIVWCFDCVQGRRRYRGPSVVPGRTSLLRCSGGAGSDWRDWPPEHYSSRTCTSRKPLGGAQRRSWIAGKDVIRLNWTAIFLGAMEWNAPDLNAWPTKVVLRISKALRSNKQFTQASIDRNNLKAAERRAKQREDHARKHKYTARASDEIAGSNQEGVNELGERDHSMFSQAETLVENRDDTDMLHRLAHHDSFDSLIDQSVGKEELRNPYFDSKAQADELRRISTRHERMVESLPDDLWRYITAYLNPADTACLAISSKTLMRKLGPQPLKDLNEPQNKNFKISVLHYLNPQLPRHLLCFPCAKFHLRLKPGKESLKADYINNPLFNCPLVKTSTLPRTRLTHDRQLPYGWVQLALRSEISPAHGISPDSLSRRWKHAESGWSHRTRYMIHDGRLLMRVVSQRVVPPARESTKTVERHLLYEMQEFTPYFSVCAHWRDGEMMDLCKCALSHVPSPPQSYIQQLKKAPKIDKSLAHPNFIVRGCDWCRPARRCPECSTEYLVEIQMLEDAKDPARPFKHSIVVTRWSDLGDGSSPHTSAEWASMNGVDVADHEGGHEYESFSHVGRRAVSGIFESRLSGSIPGQRLLSLNPKNEKKGEEGHGWY
;
A
#
# COMPACT_ATOMS: atom_id res chain seq x y z
N MET A 1 -0.79 -25.19 33.48
CA MET A 1 -2.04 -24.40 33.37
C MET A 1 -1.75 -22.95 33.70
N ARG A 2 -2.11 -22.02 32.82
CA ARG A 2 -1.95 -20.59 33.07
C ARG A 2 -3.16 -20.07 33.83
N LEU A 3 -3.07 -19.95 35.16
CA LEU A 3 -4.17 -19.44 35.98
C LEU A 3 -4.59 -18.02 35.58
N LEU A 4 -3.66 -17.20 35.06
CA LEU A 4 -3.95 -15.87 34.51
C LEU A 4 -4.76 -15.90 33.21
N ALA A 5 -4.76 -17.00 32.45
CA ALA A 5 -5.55 -17.16 31.22
C ALA A 5 -7.03 -17.47 31.50
N ILE A 6 -7.39 -17.85 32.74
CA ILE A 6 -8.79 -18.09 33.14
C ILE A 6 -9.60 -16.79 33.14
N LEU A 7 -8.96 -15.67 33.53
CA LEU A 7 -9.63 -14.38 33.60
C LEU A 7 -10.06 -13.85 32.21
N PRO A 8 -9.20 -13.82 31.17
CA PRO A 8 -9.63 -13.46 29.82
C PRO A 8 -10.67 -14.41 29.22
N VAL A 9 -10.63 -15.70 29.56
CA VAL A 9 -11.68 -16.65 29.13
C VAL A 9 -13.04 -16.27 29.71
N ALA A 10 -13.10 -15.94 31.01
CA ALA A 10 -14.34 -15.49 31.63
C ALA A 10 -14.83 -14.15 31.05
N LEU A 11 -13.92 -13.21 30.79
CA LEU A 11 -14.26 -11.90 30.23
C LEU A 11 -14.73 -11.99 28.77
N SER A 12 -14.05 -12.76 27.92
CA SER A 12 -14.48 -12.99 26.53
C SER A 12 -15.81 -13.75 26.45
N ALA A 13 -16.05 -14.71 27.35
CA ALA A 13 -17.36 -15.37 27.46
C ALA A 13 -18.47 -14.37 27.84
N ALA A 14 -18.22 -13.51 28.83
CA ALA A 14 -19.17 -12.47 29.23
C ALA A 14 -19.44 -11.47 28.10
N ALA A 15 -18.41 -11.02 27.40
CA ALA A 15 -18.55 -10.14 26.24
C ALA A 15 -19.33 -10.80 25.10
N LEU A 16 -19.07 -12.09 24.82
CA LEU A 16 -19.80 -12.85 23.81
C LEU A 16 -21.30 -12.89 24.12
N ILE A 17 -21.65 -13.20 25.38
CA ILE A 17 -23.05 -13.22 25.83
C ILE A 17 -23.67 -11.83 25.67
N LEU A 18 -23.01 -10.78 26.16
CA LEU A 18 -23.52 -9.40 26.06
C LEU A 18 -23.72 -8.95 24.61
N SER A 19 -22.81 -9.28 23.70
CA SER A 19 -22.95 -8.95 22.27
C SER A 19 -24.10 -9.71 21.62
N PHE A 20 -24.34 -10.98 21.99
CA PHE A 20 -25.53 -11.71 21.56
C PHE A 20 -26.82 -11.11 22.13
N LEU A 21 -26.82 -10.65 23.39
CA LEU A 21 -27.97 -9.96 23.98
C LEU A 21 -28.26 -8.64 23.27
N CYS A 22 -27.24 -7.87 22.86
CA CYS A 22 -27.45 -6.68 22.02
C CYS A 22 -28.11 -7.04 20.68
N LEU A 23 -27.67 -8.12 20.03
CA LEU A 23 -28.18 -8.51 18.72
C LEU A 23 -29.62 -9.04 18.76
N PHE A 24 -29.97 -9.77 19.82
CA PHE A 24 -31.27 -10.44 19.96
C PHE A 24 -32.22 -9.79 20.97
N ALA A 25 -31.91 -8.59 21.46
CA ALA A 25 -32.84 -7.79 22.26
C ALA A 25 -34.16 -7.60 21.50
N GLY A 26 -35.30 -7.72 22.17
CA GLY A 26 -36.63 -7.58 21.55
C GLY A 26 -37.10 -8.76 20.71
N SER A 27 -36.29 -9.82 20.59
CA SER A 27 -36.53 -10.85 19.57
C SER A 27 -37.74 -11.76 19.77
N LYS A 28 -38.40 -11.68 20.93
CA LYS A 28 -39.71 -12.26 21.26
C LYS A 28 -40.34 -11.41 22.38
N LYS A 29 -41.66 -11.45 22.46
CA LYS A 29 -42.40 -10.96 23.62
C LYS A 29 -41.85 -11.57 24.93
N GLY A 30 -41.58 -10.73 25.91
CA GLY A 30 -40.98 -11.01 27.21
C GLY A 30 -39.45 -11.06 27.23
N PHE A 31 -38.76 -10.92 26.10
CA PHE A 31 -37.29 -11.02 26.02
C PHE A 31 -36.62 -9.66 25.79
N MET A 32 -36.12 -9.04 26.87
CA MET A 32 -35.34 -7.80 26.82
C MET A 32 -35.98 -6.66 26.02
N GLU A 33 -37.28 -6.44 26.20
CA GLU A 33 -38.09 -5.46 25.47
C GLU A 33 -37.64 -4.00 25.73
N ASP A 34 -37.17 -3.72 26.95
CA ASP A 34 -36.67 -2.40 27.32
C ASP A 34 -35.29 -2.04 26.71
N TYR A 35 -34.69 -2.95 25.94
CA TYR A 35 -33.37 -2.77 25.33
C TYR A 35 -33.46 -2.42 23.84
N ALA A 36 -34.49 -1.68 23.47
CA ALA A 36 -34.61 -1.06 22.16
C ALA A 36 -33.50 -0.04 21.91
N VAL A 37 -33.15 0.18 20.64
CA VAL A 37 -32.19 1.20 20.22
C VAL A 37 -32.86 2.59 20.23
N VAL A 38 -34.09 2.64 19.72
CA VAL A 38 -34.96 3.82 19.69
C VAL A 38 -36.39 3.37 19.99
N THR A 39 -37.09 4.11 20.83
CA THR A 39 -38.52 3.90 21.10
C THR A 39 -39.29 5.12 20.66
N LEU A 40 -40.28 4.91 19.81
CA LEU A 40 -41.21 5.91 19.31
C LEU A 40 -42.48 5.86 20.14
N ASN A 41 -42.92 7.02 20.60
CA ASN A 41 -44.18 7.22 21.28
C ASN A 41 -45.14 7.96 20.34
N SER A 42 -46.25 7.31 20.04
CA SER A 42 -47.33 7.79 19.18
C SER A 42 -48.64 8.04 19.95
N SER A 43 -48.61 7.96 21.29
CA SER A 43 -49.82 8.10 22.11
C SER A 43 -50.45 9.50 22.10
N GLN A 44 -49.73 10.52 21.64
CA GLN A 44 -50.18 11.92 21.60
C GLN A 44 -50.56 12.38 20.19
N ILE A 45 -50.62 11.44 19.23
CA ILE A 45 -50.88 11.78 17.84
C ILE A 45 -52.25 12.47 17.70
N GLY A 46 -52.27 13.69 17.15
CA GLY A 46 -53.49 14.49 16.99
C GLY A 46 -53.84 15.46 18.14
N GLN A 47 -53.15 15.43 19.29
CA GLN A 47 -53.44 16.33 20.41
C GLN A 47 -53.07 17.80 20.14
N SER A 48 -51.95 18.04 19.44
CA SER A 48 -51.42 19.39 19.13
C SER A 48 -52.31 20.21 18.18
N LEU A 49 -53.22 19.56 17.44
CA LEU A 49 -54.07 20.24 16.44
C LEU A 49 -55.33 20.86 17.04
N PHE A 50 -55.73 20.45 18.24
CA PHE A 50 -56.91 20.98 18.93
C PHE A 50 -56.56 22.06 19.97
N ASP A 51 -55.33 22.06 20.52
CA ASP A 51 -54.84 23.14 21.40
C ASP A 51 -54.70 24.49 20.66
N ASP A 52 -54.40 24.48 19.36
CA ASP A 52 -54.37 25.68 18.50
C ASP A 52 -55.76 26.12 18.01
N GLY A 53 -56.80 25.30 18.24
CA GLY A 53 -58.18 25.55 17.79
C GLY A 53 -58.92 26.64 18.56
N ASP A 54 -58.46 27.00 19.76
CA ASP A 54 -59.16 27.95 20.66
C ASP A 54 -58.57 29.37 20.69
N SER A 55 -57.65 29.72 19.78
CA SER A 55 -57.17 31.10 19.67
C SER A 55 -57.04 31.63 18.24
N SER A 56 -58.15 32.19 17.76
CA SER A 56 -58.23 33.35 16.86
C SER A 56 -57.31 33.37 15.62
N SER A 57 -57.94 33.16 14.46
CA SER A 57 -57.64 33.74 13.14
C SER A 57 -56.36 34.57 13.04
N SER A 58 -55.28 33.96 12.54
CA SER A 58 -54.23 34.70 11.85
C SER A 58 -53.83 33.96 10.58
N ASN A 59 -53.98 34.65 9.44
CA ASN A 59 -53.53 34.19 8.14
C ASN A 59 -52.01 34.06 8.16
N SER A 60 -51.52 32.83 8.15
CA SER A 60 -50.21 32.50 7.61
C SER A 60 -50.37 31.32 6.66
N ASP A 61 -50.00 31.54 5.40
CA ASP A 61 -49.93 30.53 4.34
C ASP A 61 -49.02 29.36 4.77
N SER A 62 -49.58 28.38 5.48
CA SER A 62 -49.04 27.03 5.60
C SER A 62 -50.17 26.04 5.36
N ASP A 63 -50.48 25.83 4.08
CA ASP A 63 -51.29 24.71 3.62
C ASP A 63 -50.53 23.40 3.93
N ASN A 64 -50.62 22.93 5.17
CA ASN A 64 -50.08 21.64 5.57
C ASN A 64 -51.08 20.58 5.12
N ALA A 65 -50.73 19.80 4.09
CA ALA A 65 -51.52 18.69 3.56
C ALA A 65 -51.93 17.64 4.64
N LEU A 66 -51.20 17.61 5.76
CA LEU A 66 -51.52 16.83 6.95
C LEU A 66 -52.78 17.31 7.67
N THR A 67 -53.02 18.63 7.74
CA THR A 67 -54.16 19.20 8.44
C THR A 67 -55.46 18.98 7.64
N SER A 68 -55.41 19.06 6.31
CA SER A 68 -56.55 18.72 5.44
C SER A 68 -56.88 17.23 5.43
N PHE A 69 -55.86 16.37 5.50
CA PHE A 69 -56.00 14.92 5.66
C PHE A 69 -56.70 14.54 6.96
N ILE A 70 -56.23 15.11 8.08
CA ILE A 70 -56.80 14.82 9.41
C ILE A 70 -58.23 15.33 9.48
N ASN A 71 -58.53 16.53 8.95
CA ASN A 71 -59.90 17.04 8.89
C ASN A 71 -60.84 16.16 8.05
N ASN A 72 -60.36 15.49 7.00
CA ASN A 72 -61.13 14.56 6.16
C ASN A 72 -61.41 13.22 6.85
N VAL A 73 -60.50 12.77 7.73
CA VAL A 73 -60.68 11.57 8.56
C VAL A 73 -61.57 11.87 9.77
N THR A 74 -61.36 13.02 10.43
CA THR A 74 -62.18 13.50 11.57
C THR A 74 -63.63 13.75 11.17
N SER A 75 -63.91 14.25 9.96
CA SER A 75 -65.28 14.44 9.47
C SER A 75 -66.03 13.14 9.16
N SER A 76 -65.32 12.00 9.06
CA SER A 76 -65.92 10.67 8.85
C SER A 76 -66.31 9.98 10.16
N ILE A 77 -65.92 10.54 11.32
CA ILE A 77 -66.19 10.00 12.65
C ILE A 77 -67.00 11.05 13.41
N GLU A 78 -68.32 11.06 13.23
CA GLU A 78 -69.24 11.84 14.06
C GLU A 78 -69.63 11.02 15.31
N ASP A 79 -69.16 11.42 16.50
CA ASP A 79 -69.95 11.58 17.74
C ASP A 79 -69.06 11.82 19.00
N GLU A 80 -69.48 12.80 19.82
CA GLU A 80 -69.04 13.20 21.18
C GLU A 80 -67.53 13.43 21.49
N ILE A 81 -67.18 14.71 21.75
CA ILE A 81 -65.84 15.30 21.58
C ILE A 81 -64.95 15.35 22.84
N GLU A 82 -65.37 14.91 24.04
CA GLU A 82 -64.51 15.07 25.24
C GLU A 82 -63.85 13.79 25.80
N ASP A 83 -64.41 12.59 25.61
CA ASP A 83 -63.83 11.33 26.14
C ASP A 83 -63.00 10.52 25.10
N THR A 84 -62.86 11.03 23.86
CA THR A 84 -62.34 10.31 22.68
C THR A 84 -60.90 10.67 22.27
N LEU A 85 -60.21 11.58 22.97
CA LEU A 85 -58.83 12.00 22.64
C LEU A 85 -57.79 10.87 22.70
N THR A 86 -58.04 9.83 23.50
CA THR A 86 -57.16 8.68 23.65
C THR A 86 -57.65 7.45 22.90
N SER A 87 -58.88 7.47 22.36
CA SER A 87 -59.41 6.41 21.50
C SER A 87 -59.07 6.64 20.03
N PHE A 88 -58.83 7.87 19.57
CA PHE A 88 -58.56 8.14 18.14
C PHE A 88 -57.40 7.32 17.55
N ALA A 89 -56.22 7.34 18.20
CA ALA A 89 -55.07 6.55 17.74
C ALA A 89 -55.38 5.04 17.74
N LYS A 90 -56.16 4.59 18.72
CA LYS A 90 -56.58 3.19 18.88
C LYS A 90 -57.64 2.79 17.85
N ASP A 91 -58.54 3.70 17.47
CA ASP A 91 -59.60 3.53 16.47
C ASP A 91 -59.01 3.49 15.05
N LEU A 92 -57.89 4.19 14.82
CA LEU A 92 -57.07 4.06 13.61
C LEU A 92 -56.23 2.77 13.55
N GLY A 93 -56.23 1.96 14.62
CA GLY A 93 -55.44 0.74 14.74
C GLY A 93 -53.96 0.97 15.07
N LEU A 94 -53.58 2.17 15.52
CA LEU A 94 -52.20 2.48 15.91
C LEU A 94 -51.92 2.06 17.35
N HIS A 95 -50.69 1.59 17.59
CA HIS A 95 -50.17 1.31 18.92
C HIS A 95 -49.61 2.58 19.58
N ASP A 96 -49.57 2.63 20.91
CA ASP A 96 -49.06 3.80 21.65
C ASP A 96 -47.55 3.96 21.51
N PHE A 97 -46.82 2.86 21.31
CA PHE A 97 -45.38 2.91 21.10
C PHE A 97 -44.87 1.83 20.14
N TYR A 98 -43.76 2.15 19.49
CA TYR A 98 -42.98 1.25 18.65
C TYR A 98 -41.52 1.26 19.09
N SER A 99 -41.00 0.12 19.51
CA SER A 99 -39.63 -0.04 19.99
C SER A 99 -38.78 -0.77 18.94
N ALA A 100 -37.83 -0.07 18.33
CA ALA A 100 -36.97 -0.60 17.28
C ALA A 100 -35.68 -1.24 17.86
N HIS A 101 -35.41 -2.48 17.46
CA HIS A 101 -34.21 -3.23 17.80
C HIS A 101 -33.35 -3.46 16.54
N LEU A 102 -32.22 -4.15 16.66
CA LEU A 102 -31.29 -4.38 15.55
C LEU A 102 -31.82 -5.32 14.46
N LEU A 103 -32.75 -6.22 14.81
CA LEU A 103 -33.25 -7.27 13.93
C LEU A 103 -34.76 -7.19 13.67
N ASP A 104 -35.49 -6.47 14.52
CA ASP A 104 -36.94 -6.43 14.56
C ASP A 104 -37.41 -5.14 15.24
N PHE A 105 -38.73 -4.99 15.32
CA PHE A 105 -39.38 -3.99 16.14
C PHE A 105 -40.54 -4.63 16.90
N CYS A 106 -40.91 -4.04 18.03
CA CYS A 106 -42.07 -4.44 18.80
C CYS A 106 -43.04 -3.26 18.96
N GLU A 107 -44.31 -3.56 19.11
CA GLU A 107 -45.40 -2.59 19.22
C GLU A 107 -46.29 -2.90 20.43
N GLY A 108 -46.85 -1.88 21.07
CA GLY A 108 -47.63 -2.07 22.29
C GLY A 108 -48.34 -0.84 22.82
N TYR A 109 -48.97 -1.02 23.98
CA TYR A 109 -49.74 0.03 24.66
C TYR A 109 -49.12 0.34 26.03
N TYR A 110 -49.25 1.59 26.49
CA TYR A 110 -48.85 1.95 27.84
C TYR A 110 -49.91 1.48 28.86
N VAL A 111 -49.46 1.01 30.02
CA VAL A 111 -50.32 0.58 31.13
C VAL A 111 -49.91 1.34 32.39
N PRO A 112 -50.83 2.08 33.05
CA PRO A 112 -52.22 2.35 32.62
C PRO A 112 -52.26 3.21 31.34
N GLY A 113 -53.29 2.99 30.52
CA GLY A 113 -53.48 3.75 29.27
C GLY A 113 -53.68 5.24 29.53
N PRO A 114 -53.53 6.10 28.51
CA PRO A 114 -53.66 7.53 28.69
C PRO A 114 -55.08 7.88 29.17
N VAL A 115 -55.18 8.50 30.34
CA VAL A 115 -56.43 9.02 30.93
C VAL A 115 -56.37 10.55 30.83
N PRO A 116 -57.40 11.22 30.30
CA PRO A 116 -57.42 12.67 30.24
C PRO A 116 -57.31 13.29 31.64
N ASN A 117 -56.52 14.37 31.77
CA ASN A 117 -56.32 15.15 32.99
C ASN A 117 -55.65 14.45 34.20
N ALA A 118 -54.92 13.35 34.00
CA ALA A 118 -54.11 12.70 35.05
C ALA A 118 -52.59 12.77 34.75
N THR A 119 -51.80 13.38 35.63
CA THR A 119 -50.33 13.35 35.57
C THR A 119 -49.79 12.19 36.42
N LEU A 120 -49.37 11.12 35.76
CA LEU A 120 -48.75 9.96 36.40
C LEU A 120 -47.22 10.15 36.47
N ASP A 121 -46.60 9.66 37.55
CA ASP A 121 -45.15 9.63 37.64
C ASP A 121 -44.59 8.59 36.65
N GLY A 122 -43.44 8.88 36.03
CA GLY A 122 -42.86 8.01 35.00
C GLY A 122 -42.47 6.61 35.49
N SER A 123 -42.46 6.38 36.81
CA SER A 123 -42.24 5.06 37.41
C SER A 123 -43.49 4.16 37.42
N ASP A 124 -44.69 4.73 37.27
CA ASP A 124 -45.97 4.03 37.26
C ASP A 124 -46.47 3.67 35.84
N ILE A 125 -45.76 4.16 34.79
CA ILE A 125 -46.07 3.89 33.39
C ILE A 125 -45.20 2.74 32.89
N SER A 126 -45.85 1.62 32.53
CA SER A 126 -45.17 0.43 31.99
C SER A 126 -45.55 0.19 30.53
N GLN A 127 -44.58 -0.24 29.73
CA GLN A 127 -44.81 -0.64 28.34
C GLN A 127 -45.31 -2.08 28.29
N ASN A 128 -46.50 -2.31 27.73
CA ASN A 128 -47.03 -3.65 27.48
C ASN A 128 -46.93 -3.99 25.99
N VAL A 129 -45.93 -4.80 25.64
CA VAL A 129 -45.70 -5.24 24.26
C VAL A 129 -46.80 -6.21 23.83
N THR A 130 -47.46 -5.91 22.72
CA THR A 130 -48.56 -6.72 22.16
C THR A 130 -48.04 -7.74 21.17
N SER A 131 -47.23 -7.29 20.20
CA SER A 131 -46.69 -8.06 19.10
C SER A 131 -45.27 -7.58 18.75
N CYS A 132 -44.48 -8.45 18.13
CA CYS A 132 -43.16 -8.11 17.58
C CYS A 132 -43.07 -8.65 16.15
N SER A 133 -42.32 -7.95 15.30
CA SER A 133 -42.10 -8.36 13.92
C SER A 133 -41.17 -9.57 13.83
N ASN A 134 -41.14 -10.19 12.65
CA ASN A 134 -40.22 -11.30 12.39
C ASN A 134 -38.79 -10.78 12.28
N ARG A 135 -37.84 -11.53 12.85
CA ARG A 135 -36.41 -11.21 12.81
C ARG A 135 -35.92 -11.21 11.37
N THR A 136 -35.42 -10.08 10.91
CA THR A 136 -34.86 -9.92 9.57
C THR A 136 -33.44 -9.38 9.66
N ALA A 137 -32.50 -10.03 8.96
CA ALA A 137 -31.15 -9.52 8.84
C ALA A 137 -31.16 -8.22 8.00
N MET A 138 -30.37 -7.22 8.39
CA MET A 138 -30.38 -5.89 7.74
C MET A 138 -31.77 -5.26 7.76
N TYR A 139 -32.47 -5.41 8.88
CA TYR A 139 -33.78 -4.77 9.06
C TYR A 139 -33.61 -3.27 9.22
N THR A 140 -34.34 -2.52 8.40
CA THR A 140 -34.48 -1.07 8.53
C THR A 140 -35.86 -0.78 9.10
N PHE A 141 -35.91 -0.04 10.20
CA PHE A 141 -37.18 0.45 10.71
C PHE A 141 -37.62 1.66 9.88
N ASP A 142 -38.56 1.45 8.96
CA ASP A 142 -39.27 2.53 8.27
C ASP A 142 -40.64 2.77 8.94
N PRO A 143 -40.82 3.91 9.64
CA PRO A 143 -42.10 4.26 10.25
C PRO A 143 -43.25 4.30 9.22
N LYS A 144 -42.98 4.66 7.95
CA LYS A 144 -44.03 4.83 6.94
C LYS A 144 -44.65 3.50 6.55
N GLU A 145 -43.83 2.49 6.27
CA GLU A 145 -44.29 1.16 5.88
C GLU A 145 -45.07 0.48 7.01
N VAL A 146 -44.60 0.63 8.25
CA VAL A 146 -45.26 0.08 9.45
C VAL A 146 -46.63 0.73 9.66
N LEU A 147 -46.69 2.07 9.60
CA LEU A 147 -47.95 2.80 9.79
C LEU A 147 -48.95 2.53 8.65
N GLN A 148 -48.50 2.48 7.39
CA GLN A 148 -49.35 2.16 6.24
C GLN A 148 -49.95 0.75 6.35
N LYS A 149 -49.16 -0.20 6.84
CA LYS A 149 -49.61 -1.58 7.05
C LYS A 149 -50.71 -1.69 8.11
N GLU A 150 -50.61 -0.92 9.20
CA GLU A 150 -51.66 -0.91 10.23
C GLU A 150 -52.91 -0.16 9.76
N LEU A 151 -52.77 0.96 9.03
CA LEU A 151 -53.91 1.67 8.44
C LEU A 151 -54.67 0.82 7.41
N ASN A 152 -53.96 0.05 6.58
CA ASN A 152 -54.60 -0.88 5.65
C ASN A 152 -55.40 -1.99 6.36
N LYS A 153 -54.99 -2.39 7.58
CA LYS A 153 -55.74 -3.38 8.39
C LYS A 153 -56.96 -2.77 9.07
N SER A 154 -56.93 -1.47 9.41
CA SER A 154 -58.08 -0.78 10.00
C SER A 154 -59.17 -0.43 8.97
N GLY A 155 -58.92 -0.65 7.68
CA GLY A 155 -59.92 -0.55 6.60
C GLY A 155 -60.14 0.86 6.08
N VAL A 156 -59.26 1.80 6.44
CA VAL A 156 -59.29 3.19 5.97
C VAL A 156 -58.37 3.30 4.75
N ASP A 157 -58.94 3.52 3.55
CA ASP A 157 -58.19 3.59 2.28
C ASP A 157 -57.47 4.94 2.14
N VAL A 158 -56.26 5.00 2.71
CA VAL A 158 -55.51 6.24 2.80
C VAL A 158 -54.04 6.00 2.52
N ASN A 159 -53.49 6.76 1.57
CA ASN A 159 -52.11 6.59 1.12
C ASN A 159 -51.17 7.62 1.76
N LEU A 160 -50.26 7.17 2.63
CA LEU A 160 -49.28 8.01 3.33
C LEU A 160 -48.22 8.64 2.40
N ASP A 161 -48.12 8.15 1.15
CA ASP A 161 -47.17 8.66 0.14
C ASP A 161 -47.62 9.99 -0.51
N GLU A 162 -48.90 10.37 -0.39
CA GLU A 162 -49.42 11.66 -0.87
C GLU A 162 -49.14 12.82 0.10
N LEU A 163 -48.70 12.52 1.32
CA LEU A 163 -48.19 13.54 2.22
C LEU A 163 -46.84 14.02 1.67
N ASN A 164 -46.82 15.25 1.15
CA ASN A 164 -45.62 15.89 0.65
C ASN A 164 -44.67 16.25 1.81
N TRP A 165 -44.04 15.24 2.41
CA TRP A 165 -43.08 15.40 3.49
C TRP A 165 -41.87 16.21 3.00
N PRO A 166 -41.33 17.13 3.80
CA PRO A 166 -40.16 17.90 3.42
C PRO A 166 -38.97 16.97 3.07
N GLU A 167 -38.23 17.29 1.99
CA GLU A 167 -37.10 16.49 1.46
C GLU A 167 -36.07 16.12 2.55
N ASP A 168 -35.91 16.98 3.56
CA ASP A 168 -35.02 16.76 4.72
C ASP A 168 -35.34 15.49 5.54
N ILE A 169 -36.61 15.05 5.55
CA ILE A 169 -37.04 13.83 6.25
C ILE A 169 -36.63 12.59 5.46
N ASN A 170 -36.81 12.60 4.14
CA ASN A 170 -36.43 11.47 3.29
C ASN A 170 -34.90 11.27 3.25
N ASP A 171 -34.13 12.35 3.16
CA ASP A 171 -32.66 12.30 3.24
C ASP A 171 -32.19 11.79 4.62
N GLY A 172 -32.88 12.19 5.69
CA GLY A 172 -32.62 11.71 7.05
C GLY A 172 -32.92 10.23 7.22
N LEU A 173 -34.06 9.75 6.72
CA LEU A 173 -34.47 8.35 6.78
C LEU A 173 -33.52 7.44 5.99
N GLN A 174 -33.06 7.87 4.81
CA GLN A 174 -32.08 7.11 4.02
C GLN A 174 -30.70 7.04 4.71
N ALA A 175 -30.27 8.11 5.38
CA ALA A 175 -29.04 8.09 6.17
C ALA A 175 -29.16 7.18 7.41
N LEU A 176 -30.35 7.11 8.02
CA LEU A 176 -30.65 6.23 9.14
C LEU A 176 -30.69 4.75 8.72
N GLU A 177 -31.23 4.46 7.54
CA GLU A 177 -31.20 3.13 6.91
C GLU A 177 -29.76 2.63 6.76
N ALA A 178 -28.90 3.42 6.11
CA ALA A 178 -27.50 3.05 5.92
C ALA A 178 -26.77 2.83 7.26
N ALA A 179 -27.05 3.65 8.27
CA ALA A 179 -26.46 3.53 9.60
C ALA A 179 -26.93 2.28 10.35
N SER A 180 -28.21 1.90 10.25
CA SER A 180 -28.76 0.70 10.89
C SER A 180 -28.18 -0.59 10.28
N ASN A 181 -28.08 -0.65 8.95
CA ASN A 181 -27.48 -1.77 8.23
C ASN A 181 -25.98 -1.93 8.53
N ALA A 182 -25.23 -0.83 8.55
CA ALA A 182 -23.82 -0.85 8.95
C ALA A 182 -23.64 -1.33 10.39
N THR A 183 -24.52 -0.90 11.30
CA THR A 183 -24.48 -1.31 12.71
C THR A 183 -24.71 -2.82 12.86
N PHE A 184 -25.72 -3.37 12.18
CA PHE A 184 -26.01 -4.81 12.19
C PHE A 184 -24.84 -5.66 11.69
N VAL A 185 -24.23 -5.29 10.57
CA VAL A 185 -23.08 -6.01 9.99
C VAL A 185 -21.88 -5.98 10.95
N LEU A 186 -21.59 -4.83 11.56
CA LEU A 186 -20.47 -4.69 12.48
C LEU A 186 -20.66 -5.49 13.77
N TYR A 187 -21.89 -5.59 14.31
CA TYR A 187 -22.15 -6.49 15.44
C TYR A 187 -21.97 -7.96 15.08
N CYS A 188 -22.38 -8.40 13.88
CA CYS A 188 -22.13 -9.76 13.41
C CYS A 188 -20.63 -10.09 13.33
N ILE A 189 -19.83 -9.18 12.76
CA ILE A 189 -18.37 -9.34 12.67
C ILE A 189 -17.75 -9.33 14.08
N ALA A 190 -18.20 -8.44 14.97
CA ALA A 190 -17.71 -8.39 16.34
C ALA A 190 -17.97 -9.71 17.08
N ILE A 191 -19.19 -10.26 17.00
CA ILE A 191 -19.55 -11.53 17.64
C ILE A 191 -18.69 -12.69 17.13
N ALA A 192 -18.46 -12.76 15.81
CA ALA A 192 -17.60 -13.78 15.22
C ALA A 192 -16.15 -13.68 15.75
N LEU A 193 -15.60 -12.47 15.81
CA LEU A 193 -14.25 -12.23 16.33
C LEU A 193 -14.14 -12.53 17.83
N ILE A 194 -15.14 -12.14 18.64
CA ILE A 194 -15.19 -12.44 20.08
C ILE A 194 -15.31 -13.95 20.30
N ALA A 195 -16.09 -14.66 19.48
CA ALA A 195 -16.20 -16.12 19.56
C ALA A 195 -14.87 -16.82 19.23
N ILE A 196 -14.17 -16.36 18.20
CA ILE A 196 -12.83 -16.87 17.86
C ILE A 196 -11.85 -16.58 18.99
N ALA A 197 -11.85 -15.36 19.54
CA ALA A 197 -11.02 -14.96 20.68
C ALA A 197 -11.28 -15.83 21.92
N PHE A 198 -12.54 -16.13 22.23
CA PHE A 198 -12.91 -17.04 23.30
C PHE A 198 -12.38 -18.46 23.07
N LEU A 199 -12.51 -19.01 21.86
CA LEU A 199 -11.98 -20.33 21.53
C LEU A 199 -10.45 -20.38 21.61
N THR A 200 -9.74 -19.35 21.11
CA THR A 200 -8.27 -19.28 21.21
C THR A 200 -7.80 -19.09 22.64
N ALA A 201 -8.59 -18.42 23.48
CA ALA A 201 -8.33 -18.26 24.91
C ALA A 201 -8.48 -19.60 25.66
N LEU A 202 -9.49 -20.42 25.33
CA LEU A 202 -9.65 -21.78 25.88
C LEU A 202 -8.47 -22.68 25.53
N VAL A 203 -8.02 -22.65 24.27
CA VAL A 203 -6.85 -23.42 23.80
C VAL A 203 -5.56 -22.99 24.52
N ALA A 204 -5.42 -21.70 24.80
CA ALA A 204 -4.25 -21.14 25.50
C ALA A 204 -4.13 -21.56 26.98
N ILE A 205 -5.18 -22.14 27.59
CA ILE A 205 -5.08 -22.76 28.93
C ILE A 205 -4.17 -23.98 28.92
N PHE A 206 -4.22 -24.75 27.82
CA PHE A 206 -3.55 -26.05 27.68
C PHE A 206 -2.22 -25.98 26.93
N LEU A 207 -2.07 -25.04 25.99
CA LEU A 207 -0.86 -24.93 25.15
C LEU A 207 0.17 -23.95 25.72
N GLU A 208 1.37 -24.46 26.02
CA GLU A 208 2.48 -23.66 26.52
C GLU A 208 3.27 -23.02 25.37
N GLY A 209 3.06 -21.73 25.11
CA GLY A 209 3.87 -20.99 24.14
C GLY A 209 3.66 -19.48 24.16
N ARG A 210 4.70 -18.71 23.79
CA ARG A 210 4.62 -17.23 23.67
C ARG A 210 3.81 -16.78 22.45
N LEU A 211 3.80 -17.62 21.41
CA LEU A 211 3.06 -17.36 20.17
C LEU A 211 1.55 -17.29 20.44
N TRP A 212 1.03 -18.19 21.29
CA TRP A 212 -0.39 -18.23 21.65
C TRP A 212 -0.85 -16.97 22.42
N SER A 213 -0.03 -16.43 23.33
CA SER A 213 -0.35 -15.14 23.96
C SER A 213 -0.38 -14.00 22.95
N PHE A 214 0.53 -13.98 21.98
CA PHE A 214 0.57 -12.93 20.96
C PHE A 214 -0.65 -12.99 20.02
N VAL A 215 -1.06 -14.20 19.60
CA VAL A 215 -2.26 -14.40 18.78
C VAL A 215 -3.52 -13.94 19.53
N ASN A 216 -3.67 -14.29 20.81
CA ASN A 216 -4.81 -13.84 21.62
C ASN A 216 -4.80 -12.31 21.81
N VAL A 217 -3.64 -11.67 22.02
CA VAL A 217 -3.56 -10.20 22.07
C VAL A 217 -4.06 -9.57 20.78
N MET A 218 -3.68 -10.10 19.62
CA MET A 218 -4.12 -9.55 18.32
C MET A 218 -5.62 -9.74 18.10
N MET A 219 -6.17 -10.91 18.44
CA MET A 219 -7.60 -11.18 18.28
C MET A 219 -8.46 -10.35 19.23
N ASP A 220 -8.08 -10.23 20.51
CA ASP A 220 -8.82 -9.44 21.49
C ASP A 220 -8.82 -7.94 21.14
N TRP A 221 -7.69 -7.42 20.66
CA TRP A 221 -7.62 -6.03 20.17
C TRP A 221 -8.49 -5.78 18.94
N LEU A 222 -8.49 -6.71 17.99
CA LEU A 222 -9.34 -6.60 16.81
C LEU A 222 -10.83 -6.64 17.19
N ALA A 223 -11.21 -7.59 18.05
CA ALA A 223 -12.56 -7.72 18.57
C ALA A 223 -13.01 -6.46 19.34
N PHE A 224 -12.15 -5.91 20.20
CA PHE A 224 -12.39 -4.66 20.94
C PHE A 224 -12.64 -3.47 20.00
N LEU A 225 -11.83 -3.31 18.95
CA LEU A 225 -11.99 -2.21 17.99
C LEU A 225 -13.31 -2.32 17.23
N VAL A 226 -13.67 -3.51 16.74
CA VAL A 226 -14.90 -3.71 15.96
C VAL A 226 -16.14 -3.51 16.83
N ILE A 227 -16.21 -4.07 18.04
CA ILE A 227 -17.34 -3.86 18.96
C ILE A 227 -17.43 -2.40 19.43
N GLY A 228 -16.28 -1.72 19.60
CA GLY A 228 -16.24 -0.30 19.93
C GLY A 228 -16.77 0.61 18.82
N ILE A 229 -16.43 0.31 17.55
CA ILE A 229 -16.97 1.03 16.38
C ILE A 229 -18.47 0.76 16.24
N ALA A 230 -18.91 -0.50 16.38
CA ALA A 230 -20.33 -0.86 16.35
C ALA A 230 -21.14 -0.10 17.42
N SER A 231 -20.61 -0.03 18.65
CA SER A 231 -21.20 0.72 19.77
C SER A 231 -21.28 2.23 19.50
N ALA A 232 -20.23 2.80 18.90
CA ALA A 232 -20.19 4.21 18.56
C ALA A 232 -21.22 4.58 17.47
N ILE A 233 -21.34 3.77 16.42
CA ILE A 233 -22.33 3.99 15.35
C ILE A 233 -23.75 3.78 15.88
N ALA A 234 -24.00 2.74 16.68
CA ALA A 234 -25.30 2.53 17.31
C ALA A 234 -25.71 3.71 18.22
N THR A 235 -24.74 4.30 18.93
CA THR A 235 -24.96 5.51 19.73
C THR A 235 -25.31 6.71 18.86
N ALA A 236 -24.56 6.92 17.78
CA ALA A 236 -24.81 8.01 16.84
C ALA A 236 -26.19 7.86 16.17
N PHE A 237 -26.54 6.64 15.76
CA PHE A 237 -27.85 6.29 15.20
C PHE A 237 -28.98 6.57 16.19
N ALA A 238 -28.90 6.07 17.43
CA ALA A 238 -29.95 6.28 18.43
C ALA A 238 -30.20 7.77 18.73
N VAL A 239 -29.11 8.56 18.83
CA VAL A 239 -29.21 10.01 19.07
C VAL A 239 -29.78 10.72 17.85
N LYS A 240 -29.26 10.46 16.64
CA LYS A 240 -29.69 11.16 15.42
C LYS A 240 -31.11 10.79 15.02
N ALA A 241 -31.50 9.52 15.15
CA ALA A 241 -32.88 9.09 14.95
C ALA A 241 -33.82 9.84 15.90
N SER A 242 -33.51 9.90 17.20
CA SER A 242 -34.35 10.62 18.17
C SER A 242 -34.42 12.12 17.89
N GLU A 243 -33.32 12.76 17.47
CA GLU A 243 -33.27 14.20 17.18
C GLU A 243 -34.09 14.54 15.92
N VAL A 244 -33.94 13.76 14.85
CA VAL A 244 -34.68 13.97 13.60
C VAL A 244 -36.16 13.73 13.83
N ILE A 245 -36.54 12.65 14.52
CA ILE A 245 -37.94 12.33 14.76
C ILE A 245 -38.59 13.34 15.70
N ASN A 246 -37.94 13.75 16.79
CA ASN A 246 -38.51 14.79 17.67
C ASN A 246 -38.65 16.14 16.95
N LYS A 247 -37.73 16.48 16.03
CA LYS A 247 -37.77 17.77 15.31
C LYS A 247 -39.00 17.91 14.41
N TYR A 248 -39.45 16.83 13.77
CA TYR A 248 -40.59 16.85 12.85
C TYR A 248 -41.85 16.19 13.42
N GLY A 249 -41.70 15.35 14.45
CA GLY A 249 -42.78 14.59 15.06
C GLY A 249 -43.52 15.34 16.17
N ASN A 250 -42.87 16.29 16.87
CA ASN A 250 -43.50 17.03 17.96
C ASN A 250 -44.77 17.77 17.52
N ASP A 251 -44.78 18.34 16.32
CA ASP A 251 -45.93 19.07 15.77
C ASP A 251 -47.14 18.15 15.52
N ILE A 252 -46.91 16.85 15.37
CA ILE A 252 -47.92 15.83 15.08
C ILE A 252 -48.23 14.99 16.33
N GLY A 253 -47.54 15.21 17.46
CA GLY A 253 -47.70 14.43 18.69
C GLY A 253 -46.93 13.09 18.69
N VAL A 254 -45.86 12.99 17.91
CA VAL A 254 -44.96 11.83 17.87
C VAL A 254 -43.60 12.21 18.49
N SER A 255 -43.15 11.44 19.48
CA SER A 255 -41.84 11.66 20.12
C SER A 255 -40.98 10.41 20.09
N ALA A 256 -39.67 10.58 20.03
CA ALA A 256 -38.68 9.51 19.98
C ALA A 256 -37.72 9.60 21.17
N THR A 257 -37.52 8.48 21.84
CA THR A 257 -36.60 8.34 22.97
C THR A 257 -35.48 7.38 22.61
N LYS A 258 -34.24 7.73 22.99
CA LYS A 258 -33.08 6.85 22.78
C LYS A 258 -33.05 5.74 23.83
N GLY A 259 -32.65 4.54 23.43
CA GLY A 259 -32.52 3.38 24.30
C GLY A 259 -31.32 3.44 25.24
N SER A 260 -31.49 4.03 26.42
CA SER A 260 -30.39 4.14 27.39
C SER A 260 -29.88 2.78 27.88
N LYS A 261 -30.78 1.81 28.12
CA LYS A 261 -30.46 0.45 28.57
C LYS A 261 -29.63 -0.32 27.54
N PHE A 262 -30.00 -0.23 26.25
CA PHE A 262 -29.22 -0.78 25.14
C PHE A 262 -27.82 -0.17 25.05
N LEU A 263 -27.72 1.17 25.15
CA LEU A 263 -26.43 1.87 25.12
C LEU A 263 -25.53 1.42 26.27
N VAL A 264 -26.06 1.29 27.50
CA VAL A 264 -25.28 0.77 28.62
C VAL A 264 -24.80 -0.65 28.33
N LEU A 265 -25.66 -1.52 27.81
CA LEU A 265 -25.33 -2.92 27.51
C LEU A 265 -24.16 -3.04 26.53
N THR A 266 -24.19 -2.28 25.44
CA THR A 266 -23.14 -2.36 24.40
C THR A 266 -21.81 -1.75 24.83
N TRP A 267 -21.85 -0.66 25.60
CA TRP A 267 -20.64 -0.06 26.16
C TRP A 267 -20.02 -0.94 27.27
N VAL A 268 -20.83 -1.68 28.04
CA VAL A 268 -20.33 -2.69 28.98
C VAL A 268 -19.64 -3.83 28.23
N ALA A 269 -20.23 -4.34 27.13
CA ALA A 269 -19.58 -5.37 26.30
C ALA A 269 -18.21 -4.88 25.77
N THR A 270 -18.14 -3.64 25.29
CA THR A 270 -16.90 -3.00 24.82
C THR A 270 -15.87 -2.86 25.95
N GLY A 271 -16.30 -2.43 27.13
CA GLY A 271 -15.44 -2.29 28.31
C GLY A 271 -14.87 -3.63 28.79
N VAL A 272 -15.68 -4.70 28.80
CA VAL A 272 -15.24 -6.05 29.15
C VAL A 272 -14.17 -6.55 28.18
N MET A 273 -14.33 -6.33 26.87
CA MET A 273 -13.33 -6.68 25.85
C MET A 273 -12.03 -5.88 25.97
N LEU A 274 -12.11 -4.61 26.38
CA LEU A 274 -10.91 -3.81 26.66
C LEU A 274 -10.12 -4.40 27.83
N VAL A 275 -10.80 -4.78 28.91
CA VAL A 275 -10.14 -5.40 30.07
C VAL A 275 -9.50 -6.74 29.69
N ALA A 276 -10.19 -7.59 28.91
CA ALA A 276 -9.63 -8.84 28.40
C ALA A 276 -8.33 -8.61 27.59
N SER A 277 -8.35 -7.63 26.67
CA SER A 277 -7.18 -7.23 25.88
C SER A 277 -5.99 -6.82 26.75
N ILE A 278 -6.22 -6.01 27.79
CA ILE A 278 -5.18 -5.54 28.71
C ILE A 278 -4.57 -6.72 29.49
N VAL A 279 -5.39 -7.68 29.93
CA VAL A 279 -4.91 -8.86 30.66
C VAL A 279 -4.02 -9.73 29.76
N TRP A 280 -4.39 -9.94 28.49
CA TRP A 280 -3.51 -10.64 27.54
C TRP A 280 -2.22 -9.89 27.23
N CYS A 281 -2.26 -8.56 27.13
CA CYS A 281 -1.05 -7.74 27.00
C CYS A 281 -0.12 -7.94 28.21
N PHE A 282 -0.67 -7.99 29.42
CA PHE A 282 0.09 -8.22 30.65
C PHE A 282 0.70 -9.63 30.73
N ASP A 283 -0.03 -10.68 30.30
CA ASP A 283 0.49 -12.05 30.21
C ASP A 283 1.64 -12.15 29.17
N CYS A 284 1.51 -11.45 28.04
CA CYS A 284 2.53 -11.40 27.00
C CYS A 284 3.83 -10.71 27.46
N VAL A 285 3.72 -9.65 28.27
CA VAL A 285 4.87 -8.84 28.74
C VAL A 285 5.57 -9.47 29.96
N GLN A 286 4.85 -10.13 30.87
CA GLN A 286 5.44 -10.71 32.09
C GLN A 286 6.15 -12.05 31.91
N GLY A 287 6.26 -12.58 30.69
CA GLY A 287 6.97 -13.82 30.37
C GLY A 287 8.50 -13.77 30.58
N ARG A 288 8.98 -13.45 31.80
CA ARG A 288 10.17 -13.97 32.51
C ARG A 288 10.44 -13.19 33.82
N ARG A 289 10.18 -13.81 34.98
CA ARG A 289 11.16 -13.81 36.09
C ARG A 289 11.78 -15.20 36.14
N ARG A 290 12.97 -15.35 35.57
CA ARG A 290 13.78 -16.56 35.76
C ARG A 290 14.11 -16.68 37.24
N TYR A 291 13.65 -17.75 37.89
CA TYR A 291 14.29 -18.27 39.08
C TYR A 291 15.72 -18.65 38.69
N ARG A 292 16.71 -17.92 39.18
CA ARG A 292 18.13 -18.34 39.13
C ARG A 292 18.26 -19.49 40.13
N GLY A 293 18.04 -20.73 39.66
CA GLY A 293 18.52 -21.91 40.37
C GLY A 293 20.05 -21.92 40.37
N PRO A 294 20.70 -22.33 41.47
CA PRO A 294 22.15 -22.33 41.58
C PRO A 294 22.75 -23.39 40.65
N SER A 295 23.65 -22.97 39.77
CA SER A 295 24.53 -23.86 39.03
C SER A 295 25.50 -24.52 40.00
N VAL A 296 25.28 -25.81 40.29
CA VAL A 296 26.24 -26.70 40.94
C VAL A 296 27.42 -26.89 39.99
N VAL A 297 28.60 -26.41 40.40
CA VAL A 297 29.89 -26.74 39.79
C VAL A 297 30.48 -27.91 40.61
N PRO A 298 30.96 -29.01 40.01
CA PRO A 298 31.63 -30.05 40.76
C PRO A 298 33.01 -29.55 41.21
N GLY A 299 33.30 -29.73 42.49
CA GLY A 299 34.48 -29.19 43.15
C GLY A 299 35.80 -29.72 42.61
N ARG A 300 36.84 -28.89 42.74
CA ARG A 300 38.15 -29.40 43.13
C ARG A 300 38.88 -28.39 44.02
N THR A 301 39.35 -28.96 45.11
CA THR A 301 40.01 -28.51 46.33
C THR A 301 41.23 -27.58 46.12
N SER A 302 41.32 -26.59 47.00
CA SER A 302 42.53 -26.08 47.70
C SER A 302 43.89 -26.07 46.98
N LEU A 303 44.50 -24.90 46.86
CA LEU A 303 45.68 -24.52 47.66
C LEU A 303 46.14 -23.09 47.32
N LEU A 304 46.54 -22.36 48.35
CA LEU A 304 47.22 -21.07 48.29
C LEU A 304 48.53 -21.15 47.50
N ARG A 305 48.82 -20.14 46.67
CA ARG A 305 50.18 -19.55 46.58
C ARG A 305 50.16 -18.20 45.85
N CYS A 306 50.66 -17.16 46.53
CA CYS A 306 51.18 -15.94 45.91
C CYS A 306 52.60 -16.18 45.38
N SER A 307 52.88 -15.73 44.15
CA SER A 307 54.21 -15.43 43.55
C SER A 307 53.92 -15.16 42.06
N GLY A 308 54.31 -14.09 41.39
CA GLY A 308 55.47 -13.21 41.52
C GLY A 308 56.14 -13.14 40.14
N GLY A 309 56.29 -11.93 39.59
CA GLY A 309 57.11 -11.63 38.39
C GLY A 309 56.48 -12.01 37.03
N ALA A 310 56.80 -11.40 35.90
CA ALA A 310 57.67 -10.27 35.57
C ALA A 310 57.50 -9.96 34.07
N GLY A 311 57.73 -8.69 33.68
CA GLY A 311 58.11 -8.24 32.33
C GLY A 311 57.01 -8.27 31.27
N SER A 312 56.86 -7.31 30.37
CA SER A 312 57.64 -6.13 29.97
C SER A 312 56.70 -5.34 29.02
N ASP A 313 56.41 -4.06 29.24
CA ASP A 313 57.17 -2.89 28.73
C ASP A 313 57.22 -2.87 27.18
N TRP A 314 56.74 -1.86 26.45
CA TRP A 314 56.96 -0.42 26.60
C TRP A 314 56.00 0.40 25.70
N ARG A 315 55.63 1.61 26.19
CA ARG A 315 55.64 2.96 25.53
C ARG A 315 54.82 3.22 24.23
N ASP A 316 54.21 4.39 23.99
CA ASP A 316 54.51 5.79 24.37
C ASP A 316 53.23 6.69 24.53
N TRP A 317 53.15 7.42 25.65
CA TRP A 317 53.06 8.89 25.88
C TRP A 317 52.30 9.87 24.90
N PRO A 318 52.01 11.16 25.25
CA PRO A 318 51.33 11.75 26.43
C PRO A 318 50.52 13.07 26.11
N PRO A 319 50.39 14.13 26.97
CA PRO A 319 49.13 14.50 27.65
C PRO A 319 48.74 16.02 27.59
N GLU A 320 47.89 16.44 28.55
CA GLU A 320 47.73 17.79 29.14
C GLU A 320 46.77 18.77 28.46
N HIS A 321 45.63 19.12 29.07
CA HIS A 321 45.35 20.13 30.13
C HIS A 321 44.31 21.10 29.49
N TYR A 322 43.26 21.62 30.13
CA TYR A 322 43.21 22.35 31.38
C TYR A 322 41.73 22.65 31.74
N SER A 323 41.39 22.48 33.04
CA SER A 323 40.45 23.24 33.90
C SER A 323 39.06 23.69 33.38
N SER A 324 37.99 23.79 34.18
CA SER A 324 37.90 24.14 35.60
C SER A 324 36.47 23.94 36.13
N ARG A 325 36.39 23.39 37.35
CA ARG A 325 35.62 23.84 38.55
C ARG A 325 34.12 24.20 38.34
N THR A 326 33.18 23.64 39.09
CA THR A 326 33.01 23.69 40.56
C THR A 326 31.89 22.70 40.94
N CYS A 327 32.06 21.75 41.88
CA CYS A 327 31.89 21.86 43.34
C CYS A 327 30.46 22.29 43.74
N THR A 328 29.61 21.49 44.41
CA THR A 328 29.76 20.86 45.74
C THR A 328 28.55 19.92 45.98
N SER A 329 28.72 18.66 46.44
CA SER A 329 28.70 18.17 47.85
C SER A 329 27.34 18.33 48.56
N ARG A 330 26.77 17.40 49.35
CA ARG A 330 27.09 16.05 49.88
C ARG A 330 25.78 15.50 50.49
N LYS A 331 25.51 14.19 50.31
CA LYS A 331 25.11 13.10 51.27
C LYS A 331 24.35 13.44 52.60
N PRO A 332 23.79 12.45 53.35
CA PRO A 332 22.92 11.31 53.02
C PRO A 332 21.90 10.98 54.16
N LEU A 333 21.26 9.80 54.07
CA LEU A 333 20.72 8.92 55.14
C LEU A 333 19.36 9.24 55.81
N GLY A 334 18.48 8.23 55.75
CA GLY A 334 17.77 7.74 56.93
C GLY A 334 16.25 7.58 56.79
N GLY A 335 15.73 6.39 57.11
CA GLY A 335 14.38 6.25 57.66
C GLY A 335 13.45 5.30 56.93
N ALA A 336 13.51 4.02 57.29
CA ALA A 336 12.44 3.05 57.06
C ALA A 336 11.16 3.42 57.84
N GLN A 337 9.97 3.13 57.32
CA GLN A 337 8.83 2.67 58.13
C GLN A 337 7.74 2.04 57.26
N ARG A 338 7.36 0.79 57.59
CA ARG A 338 6.11 0.13 57.16
C ARG A 338 4.91 0.76 57.88
N ARG A 339 3.76 0.89 57.20
CA ARG A 339 2.38 0.81 57.77
C ARG A 339 1.44 0.30 56.68
N SER A 340 0.97 -0.95 56.75
CA SER A 340 -0.26 -1.46 57.38
C SER A 340 -1.55 -1.02 56.68
N TRP A 341 -2.16 -1.97 55.97
CA TRP A 341 -3.51 -1.91 55.43
C TRP A 341 -4.54 -1.89 56.57
N ILE A 342 -5.46 -0.93 56.52
CA ILE A 342 -6.71 -0.95 57.26
C ILE A 342 -7.84 -0.96 56.24
N ALA A 343 -8.68 -1.99 56.33
CA ALA A 343 -9.90 -2.12 55.57
C ALA A 343 -10.95 -1.12 56.10
N GLY A 344 -11.46 -0.27 55.23
CA GLY A 344 -12.67 0.53 55.44
C GLY A 344 -13.67 0.17 54.34
N LYS A 345 -14.80 -0.43 54.74
CA LYS A 345 -15.98 -0.60 53.91
C LYS A 345 -16.59 0.78 53.68
N ASP A 346 -16.68 1.22 52.44
CA ASP A 346 -17.68 2.21 52.03
C ASP A 346 -18.10 1.96 50.58
N VAL A 347 -19.41 1.92 50.40
CA VAL A 347 -20.12 1.63 49.16
C VAL A 347 -19.99 2.83 48.23
N ILE A 348 -19.21 2.70 47.16
CA ILE A 348 -19.08 3.72 46.11
C ILE A 348 -19.95 3.30 44.93
N ARG A 349 -21.04 4.05 44.69
CA ARG A 349 -21.74 4.09 43.39
C ARG A 349 -20.79 4.73 42.37
N LEU A 350 -20.15 3.92 41.53
CA LEU A 350 -19.37 4.39 40.39
C LEU A 350 -20.30 4.77 39.24
N ASN A 351 -20.36 6.06 38.94
CA ASN A 351 -21.00 6.61 37.75
C ASN A 351 -19.99 6.54 36.59
N TRP A 352 -20.17 5.57 35.70
CA TRP A 352 -19.17 5.17 34.69
C TRP A 352 -19.11 6.06 33.44
N THR A 353 -19.88 7.15 33.37
CA THR A 353 -19.99 8.00 32.17
C THR A 353 -19.04 9.20 32.13
N ALA A 354 -18.34 9.51 33.23
CA ALA A 354 -17.60 10.77 33.35
C ALA A 354 -16.07 10.68 33.17
N ILE A 355 -15.48 9.50 32.95
CA ILE A 355 -14.01 9.33 32.98
C ILE A 355 -13.34 9.40 31.58
N PHE A 356 -14.11 9.38 30.48
CA PHE A 356 -13.55 9.44 29.12
C PHE A 356 -13.90 10.70 28.29
N LEU A 357 -14.60 11.67 28.86
CA LEU A 357 -14.94 12.96 28.20
C LEU A 357 -14.14 14.16 28.77
N GLY A 358 -12.94 13.92 29.29
CA GLY A 358 -12.12 14.94 29.95
C GLY A 358 -10.71 15.09 29.36
N ALA A 359 -10.56 15.16 28.04
CA ALA A 359 -9.32 15.60 27.39
C ALA A 359 -9.50 15.85 25.88
N MET A 360 -10.18 16.95 25.50
CA MET A 360 -9.91 17.62 24.22
C MET A 360 -10.50 19.04 24.24
N GLU A 361 -9.73 19.98 24.78
CA GLU A 361 -9.96 21.40 24.52
C GLU A 361 -9.62 21.68 23.04
N TRP A 362 -10.63 21.77 22.20
CA TRP A 362 -10.55 22.48 20.93
C TRP A 362 -11.28 23.81 21.11
N ASN A 363 -10.58 24.91 20.85
CA ASN A 363 -11.18 26.23 20.69
C ASN A 363 -12.22 26.18 19.55
N ALA A 364 -13.49 26.00 19.88
CA ALA A 364 -14.59 26.17 18.95
C ALA A 364 -14.82 27.68 18.73
N PRO A 365 -14.86 28.18 17.48
CA PRO A 365 -15.18 29.57 17.24
C PRO A 365 -16.65 29.84 17.60
N ASP A 366 -16.89 31.00 18.22
CA ASP A 366 -18.21 31.48 18.62
C ASP A 366 -19.19 31.49 17.42
N LEU A 367 -20.23 30.65 17.53
CA LEU A 367 -21.27 30.45 16.51
C LEU A 367 -22.18 31.67 16.34
N ASN A 368 -22.11 32.63 17.26
CA ASN A 368 -22.90 33.86 17.22
C ASN A 368 -22.18 35.05 16.58
N ALA A 369 -20.89 34.91 16.25
CA ALA A 369 -20.14 35.96 15.58
C ALA A 369 -20.65 36.21 14.14
N TRP A 370 -20.79 37.47 13.75
CA TRP A 370 -21.20 37.86 12.40
C TRP A 370 -20.40 37.19 11.24
N PRO A 371 -19.07 37.01 11.31
CA PRO A 371 -18.33 36.33 10.25
C PRO A 371 -18.67 34.84 10.10
N THR A 372 -19.03 34.11 11.17
CA THR A 372 -19.42 32.70 11.09
C THR A 372 -20.82 32.53 10.49
N LYS A 373 -21.75 33.46 10.74
CA LYS A 373 -23.07 33.50 10.07
C LYS A 373 -22.97 33.75 8.56
N VAL A 374 -22.04 34.61 8.14
CA VAL A 374 -21.79 34.88 6.71
C VAL A 374 -21.18 33.65 6.03
N VAL A 375 -20.21 32.99 6.67
CA VAL A 375 -19.62 31.73 6.17
C VAL A 375 -20.67 30.62 6.09
N LEU A 376 -21.58 30.52 7.06
CA LEU A 376 -22.67 29.53 7.03
C LEU A 376 -23.69 29.80 5.92
N ARG A 377 -24.10 31.06 5.69
CA ARG A 377 -25.00 31.42 4.58
C ARG A 377 -24.36 31.19 3.21
N ILE A 378 -23.09 31.54 3.04
CA ILE A 378 -22.35 31.30 1.80
C ILE A 378 -22.10 29.80 1.59
N SER A 379 -21.87 29.03 2.67
CA SER A 379 -21.75 27.57 2.60
C SER A 379 -23.06 26.86 2.25
N LYS A 380 -24.22 27.38 2.71
CA LYS A 380 -25.55 26.90 2.28
C LYS A 380 -25.85 27.25 0.82
N ALA A 381 -25.41 28.40 0.33
CA ALA A 381 -25.55 28.78 -1.07
C ALA A 381 -24.62 27.99 -2.03
N LEU A 382 -23.42 27.59 -1.56
CA LEU A 382 -22.45 26.81 -2.33
C LEU A 382 -22.61 25.28 -2.18
N ARG A 383 -23.29 24.79 -1.13
CA ARG A 383 -23.68 23.37 -0.93
C ARG A 383 -25.15 23.12 -1.27
N SER A 384 -25.66 23.67 -2.38
CA SER A 384 -26.89 23.11 -2.94
C SER A 384 -26.55 21.71 -3.48
N ASN A 385 -26.97 20.65 -2.79
CA ASN A 385 -26.77 19.24 -3.15
C ASN A 385 -27.43 18.81 -4.48
N LYS A 386 -28.05 19.75 -5.22
CA LYS A 386 -28.67 19.50 -6.53
C LYS A 386 -27.71 18.95 -7.61
N GLN A 387 -26.40 18.99 -7.39
CA GLN A 387 -25.37 18.55 -8.34
C GLN A 387 -24.83 17.11 -8.12
N PHE A 388 -25.24 16.40 -7.06
CA PHE A 388 -24.73 15.06 -6.73
C PHE A 388 -25.80 14.00 -6.53
N THR A 389 -27.06 14.26 -6.90
CA THR A 389 -28.07 13.19 -6.98
C THR A 389 -27.80 12.33 -8.21
N GLN A 390 -28.02 11.01 -8.11
CA GLN A 390 -27.83 10.07 -9.22
C GLN A 390 -28.56 10.55 -10.49
N ALA A 391 -29.78 11.06 -10.34
CA ALA A 391 -30.57 11.65 -11.42
C ALA A 391 -29.92 12.88 -12.09
N SER A 392 -29.17 13.71 -11.35
CA SER A 392 -28.44 14.86 -11.91
C SER A 392 -27.18 14.42 -12.66
N ILE A 393 -26.52 13.36 -12.18
CA ILE A 393 -25.37 12.71 -12.82
C ILE A 393 -25.82 12.06 -14.13
N ASP A 394 -26.92 11.31 -14.10
CA ASP A 394 -27.51 10.68 -15.27
C ASP A 394 -27.96 11.72 -16.30
N ARG A 395 -28.61 12.80 -15.87
CA ARG A 395 -29.00 13.92 -16.74
C ARG A 395 -27.79 14.62 -17.37
N ASN A 396 -26.69 14.78 -16.62
CA ASN A 396 -25.46 15.35 -17.16
C ASN A 396 -24.74 14.40 -18.11
N ASN A 397 -24.75 13.10 -17.83
CA ASN A 397 -24.22 12.06 -18.70
C ASN A 397 -25.00 11.98 -20.02
N LEU A 398 -26.33 12.06 -19.97
CA LEU A 398 -27.21 12.13 -21.15
C LEU A 398 -26.92 13.39 -21.99
N LYS A 399 -26.81 14.56 -21.34
CA LYS A 399 -26.42 15.81 -22.05
C LYS A 399 -25.02 15.74 -22.65
N ALA A 400 -24.08 15.06 -21.98
CA ALA A 400 -22.72 14.85 -22.51
C ALA A 400 -22.73 13.86 -23.69
N ALA A 401 -23.56 12.82 -23.65
CA ALA A 401 -23.76 11.88 -24.74
C ALA A 401 -24.37 12.56 -25.98
N GLU A 402 -25.41 13.39 -25.80
CA GLU A 402 -25.99 14.21 -26.87
C GLU A 402 -24.95 15.15 -27.51
N ARG A 403 -24.14 15.83 -26.69
CA ARG A 403 -23.07 16.71 -27.21
C ARG A 403 -22.05 15.95 -28.04
N ARG A 404 -21.67 14.73 -27.62
CA ARG A 404 -20.76 13.86 -28.38
C ARG A 404 -21.40 13.38 -29.67
N ALA A 405 -22.68 13.01 -29.67
CA ALA A 405 -23.42 12.61 -30.87
C ALA A 405 -23.48 13.77 -31.89
N LYS A 406 -23.83 14.98 -31.43
CA LYS A 406 -23.86 16.17 -32.28
C LYS A 406 -22.48 16.52 -32.84
N GLN A 407 -21.41 16.39 -32.04
CA GLN A 407 -20.05 16.56 -32.53
C GLN A 407 -19.65 15.50 -33.57
N ARG A 408 -20.10 14.26 -33.43
CA ARG A 408 -19.89 13.20 -34.44
C ARG A 408 -20.60 13.53 -35.74
N GLU A 409 -21.86 14.00 -35.67
CA GLU A 409 -22.62 14.42 -36.86
C GLU A 409 -21.98 15.63 -37.55
N ASP A 410 -21.58 16.65 -36.80
CA ASP A 410 -20.89 17.83 -37.34
C ASP A 410 -19.55 17.45 -37.99
N HIS A 411 -18.79 16.53 -37.37
CA HIS A 411 -17.54 16.00 -37.91
C HIS A 411 -17.76 15.16 -39.17
N ALA A 412 -18.75 14.26 -39.15
CA ALA A 412 -19.14 13.45 -40.31
C ALA A 412 -19.60 14.33 -41.48
N ARG A 413 -20.36 15.39 -41.20
CA ARG A 413 -20.78 16.41 -42.18
C ARG A 413 -19.60 17.19 -42.76
N LYS A 414 -18.63 17.55 -41.91
CA LYS A 414 -17.40 18.25 -42.33
C LYS A 414 -16.51 17.37 -43.22
N HIS A 415 -16.49 16.06 -42.97
CA HIS A 415 -15.60 15.11 -43.66
C HIS A 415 -16.29 14.21 -44.70
N LYS A 416 -17.57 14.48 -45.03
CA LYS A 416 -18.36 13.82 -46.09
C LYS A 416 -18.39 12.28 -46.01
N TYR A 417 -18.52 11.72 -44.81
CA TYR A 417 -18.83 10.30 -44.64
C TYR A 417 -20.09 10.12 -43.78
N THR A 418 -20.81 9.02 -43.98
CA THR A 418 -22.00 8.68 -43.19
C THR A 418 -21.58 7.94 -41.92
N ALA A 419 -21.98 8.43 -40.75
CA ALA A 419 -21.82 7.71 -39.49
C ALA A 419 -22.75 6.49 -39.50
N ARG A 420 -22.18 5.27 -39.40
CA ARG A 420 -22.97 4.03 -39.30
C ARG A 420 -23.46 3.87 -37.85
N ALA A 421 -24.72 3.50 -37.68
CA ALA A 421 -25.29 3.14 -36.38
C ALA A 421 -24.68 1.80 -35.91
N SER A 422 -24.24 1.75 -34.67
CA SER A 422 -23.46 0.65 -34.09
C SER A 422 -24.29 -0.56 -33.63
N ASP A 423 -25.60 -0.58 -33.86
CA ASP A 423 -26.49 -1.50 -33.14
C ASP A 423 -26.67 -2.89 -33.78
N GLU A 424 -26.10 -3.18 -34.96
CA GLU A 424 -26.39 -4.45 -35.67
C GLU A 424 -25.27 -5.50 -35.67
N ILE A 425 -24.08 -5.26 -35.08
CA ILE A 425 -23.04 -6.31 -35.01
C ILE A 425 -22.28 -6.24 -33.68
N ALA A 426 -22.91 -6.68 -32.59
CA ALA A 426 -22.20 -7.12 -31.39
C ALA A 426 -23.04 -8.18 -30.66
N GLY A 427 -22.79 -9.44 -30.98
CA GLY A 427 -23.21 -10.54 -30.12
C GLY A 427 -22.50 -10.41 -28.76
N SER A 428 -23.31 -10.32 -27.71
CA SER A 428 -23.03 -10.58 -26.29
C SER A 428 -21.60 -10.35 -25.76
N ASN A 429 -21.49 -9.41 -24.81
CA ASN A 429 -20.41 -9.21 -23.81
C ASN A 429 -19.28 -8.21 -24.12
N GLN A 430 -19.60 -7.02 -24.64
CA GLN A 430 -18.68 -5.88 -24.62
C GLN A 430 -19.39 -4.55 -24.35
N GLU A 431 -19.89 -4.36 -23.12
CA GLU A 431 -20.15 -3.01 -22.62
C GLU A 431 -18.83 -2.37 -22.17
N GLY A 432 -18.51 -1.19 -22.70
CA GLY A 432 -17.47 -0.31 -22.16
C GLY A 432 -16.15 -0.21 -22.92
N VAL A 433 -16.08 -0.61 -24.20
CA VAL A 433 -14.88 -0.47 -25.03
C VAL A 433 -15.14 0.53 -26.17
N ASN A 434 -14.28 1.53 -26.36
CA ASN A 434 -14.39 2.48 -27.47
C ASN A 434 -13.84 1.89 -28.78
N GLU A 435 -14.04 2.58 -29.92
CA GLU A 435 -13.66 2.12 -31.28
C GLU A 435 -12.14 1.91 -31.49
N LEU A 436 -11.30 2.21 -30.50
CA LEU A 436 -9.86 1.92 -30.48
C LEU A 436 -9.49 0.69 -29.63
N GLY A 437 -10.47 0.01 -29.03
CA GLY A 437 -10.23 -1.14 -28.15
C GLY A 437 -9.89 -0.74 -26.70
N GLU A 438 -10.03 0.54 -26.32
CA GLU A 438 -9.73 1.01 -24.97
C GLU A 438 -11.00 1.03 -24.10
N ARG A 439 -10.89 0.53 -22.86
CA ARG A 439 -11.96 0.62 -21.86
C ARG A 439 -11.95 1.99 -21.16
N ASP A 440 -13.10 2.64 -21.07
CA ASP A 440 -13.26 3.89 -20.29
C ASP A 440 -13.23 3.56 -18.79
N HIS A 441 -12.09 3.78 -18.13
CA HIS A 441 -11.98 3.65 -16.68
C HIS A 441 -12.44 4.92 -15.95
N SER A 442 -13.39 4.78 -15.02
CA SER A 442 -13.69 5.78 -13.99
C SER A 442 -12.60 5.74 -12.90
N MET A 443 -12.06 6.91 -12.55
CA MET A 443 -10.82 7.07 -11.77
C MET A 443 -10.91 6.66 -10.27
N PHE A 444 -11.98 5.98 -9.85
CA PHE A 444 -12.22 5.59 -8.45
C PHE A 444 -12.65 4.12 -8.24
N SER A 445 -12.54 3.24 -9.25
CA SER A 445 -12.94 1.82 -9.13
C SER A 445 -11.75 0.84 -9.04
N GLN A 446 -10.73 1.13 -8.23
CA GLN A 446 -9.67 0.16 -7.93
C GLN A 446 -9.38 0.06 -6.44
N ALA A 447 -10.12 -0.81 -5.76
CA ALA A 447 -9.72 -1.39 -4.48
C ALA A 447 -10.06 -2.89 -4.32
N GLU A 448 -10.48 -3.59 -5.39
CA GLU A 448 -10.69 -5.03 -5.35
C GLU A 448 -10.00 -5.72 -6.54
N THR A 449 -8.77 -6.17 -6.32
CA THR A 449 -8.14 -7.22 -7.14
C THR A 449 -7.59 -8.29 -6.20
N LEU A 450 -8.50 -9.03 -5.57
CA LEU A 450 -8.24 -10.34 -5.00
C LEU A 450 -9.47 -11.23 -5.25
N VAL A 451 -9.60 -11.77 -6.46
CA VAL A 451 -10.45 -12.94 -6.73
C VAL A 451 -9.71 -13.90 -7.66
N GLU A 452 -9.91 -15.17 -7.38
CA GLU A 452 -9.12 -16.37 -7.65
C GLU A 452 -9.06 -16.88 -9.10
N ASN A 453 -9.51 -16.12 -10.10
CA ASN A 453 -9.52 -16.61 -11.49
C ASN A 453 -8.63 -15.76 -12.41
N ARG A 454 -7.65 -16.43 -13.01
CA ARG A 454 -6.73 -15.90 -14.01
C ARG A 454 -7.54 -15.55 -15.27
N ASP A 455 -7.56 -14.28 -15.63
CA ASP A 455 -8.27 -13.78 -16.81
C ASP A 455 -7.41 -14.03 -18.06
N ASP A 456 -7.73 -15.10 -18.80
CA ASP A 456 -7.01 -15.52 -20.02
C ASP A 456 -7.47 -14.75 -21.28
N THR A 457 -8.39 -13.80 -21.13
CA THR A 457 -8.94 -13.01 -22.27
C THR A 457 -7.90 -12.10 -22.91
N ASP A 458 -6.99 -11.49 -22.12
CA ASP A 458 -5.87 -10.70 -22.65
C ASP A 458 -4.80 -11.60 -23.33
N MET A 459 -4.73 -12.87 -22.94
CA MET A 459 -3.88 -13.87 -23.62
C MET A 459 -4.47 -14.28 -24.97
N LEU A 460 -5.80 -14.38 -25.08
CA LEU A 460 -6.52 -14.67 -26.32
C LEU A 460 -6.46 -13.50 -27.32
N HIS A 461 -6.48 -12.25 -26.86
CA HIS A 461 -6.24 -11.10 -27.73
C HIS A 461 -4.80 -11.04 -28.26
N ARG A 462 -3.81 -11.56 -27.52
CA ARG A 462 -2.44 -11.75 -28.01
C ARG A 462 -2.29 -12.89 -29.04
N LEU A 463 -3.23 -13.84 -29.09
CA LEU A 463 -3.25 -14.92 -30.08
C LEU A 463 -3.85 -14.50 -31.42
N ALA A 464 -4.72 -13.48 -31.45
CA ALA A 464 -5.41 -13.03 -32.66
C ALA A 464 -4.54 -12.25 -33.67
N HIS A 465 -3.32 -11.86 -33.29
CA HIS A 465 -2.38 -11.13 -34.17
C HIS A 465 -1.26 -11.99 -34.77
N HIS A 466 -1.42 -13.31 -34.84
CA HIS A 466 -0.36 -14.21 -35.31
C HIS A 466 -0.18 -14.34 -36.84
N ASP A 467 -0.85 -13.51 -37.65
CA ASP A 467 -0.70 -13.53 -39.12
C ASP A 467 -0.20 -12.19 -39.71
N SER A 468 0.66 -11.46 -39.00
CA SER A 468 1.50 -10.43 -39.66
C SER A 468 2.81 -11.05 -40.11
N PHE A 469 3.26 -10.68 -41.31
CA PHE A 469 4.44 -11.04 -42.12
C PHE A 469 5.83 -11.29 -41.43
N ASP A 470 5.89 -11.37 -40.09
CA ASP A 470 7.06 -11.59 -39.24
C ASP A 470 7.56 -13.05 -39.19
N SER A 471 6.86 -14.00 -39.83
CA SER A 471 7.26 -15.43 -39.84
C SER A 471 8.04 -15.87 -41.09
N LEU A 472 8.21 -15.00 -42.10
CA LEU A 472 8.85 -15.37 -43.37
C LEU A 472 10.35 -15.02 -43.46
N ILE A 473 10.89 -14.24 -42.51
CA ILE A 473 12.32 -13.86 -42.52
C ILE A 473 13.13 -14.62 -41.45
N ASP A 474 12.46 -15.32 -40.54
CA ASP A 474 13.09 -16.19 -39.52
C ASP A 474 13.33 -17.64 -40.02
N GLN A 475 13.15 -17.85 -41.33
CA GLN A 475 13.36 -19.14 -42.01
C GLN A 475 14.80 -19.26 -42.54
N SER A 476 15.79 -18.98 -41.69
CA SER A 476 17.17 -19.39 -41.94
C SER A 476 17.43 -20.72 -41.25
N VAL A 477 17.44 -21.76 -42.07
CA VAL A 477 18.07 -23.09 -41.93
C VAL A 477 18.61 -23.42 -40.52
N GLY A 478 17.86 -24.21 -39.75
CA GLY A 478 18.35 -24.81 -38.49
C GLY A 478 17.29 -25.12 -37.41
N LYS A 479 16.07 -24.59 -37.54
CA LYS A 479 15.04 -24.70 -36.47
C LYS A 479 14.26 -26.01 -36.40
N GLU A 480 14.30 -26.88 -37.41
CA GLU A 480 13.60 -28.17 -37.31
C GLU A 480 14.23 -29.10 -36.25
N GLU A 481 15.55 -29.03 -36.02
CA GLU A 481 16.21 -29.80 -34.96
C GLU A 481 15.90 -29.27 -33.55
N LEU A 482 15.75 -27.95 -33.39
CA LEU A 482 15.42 -27.28 -32.12
C LEU A 482 14.00 -27.56 -31.61
N ARG A 483 13.14 -28.15 -32.45
CA ARG A 483 11.76 -28.51 -32.11
C ARG A 483 11.63 -29.94 -31.58
N ASN A 484 12.72 -30.70 -31.53
CA ASN A 484 12.74 -32.05 -31.01
C ASN A 484 12.70 -32.01 -29.45
N PRO A 485 11.70 -32.63 -28.79
CA PRO A 485 11.61 -32.65 -27.32
C PRO A 485 12.76 -33.43 -26.64
N TYR A 486 13.62 -34.11 -27.41
CA TYR A 486 14.87 -34.74 -26.97
C TYR A 486 16.13 -33.94 -27.34
N PHE A 487 15.99 -32.70 -27.80
CA PHE A 487 17.13 -31.84 -28.15
C PHE A 487 17.83 -31.35 -26.88
N ASP A 488 18.95 -31.99 -26.54
CA ASP A 488 19.84 -31.56 -25.47
C ASP A 488 21.01 -30.75 -26.06
N SER A 489 21.00 -29.42 -25.86
CA SER A 489 22.08 -28.54 -26.31
C SER A 489 23.43 -28.88 -25.66
N LYS A 490 23.43 -29.53 -24.49
CA LYS A 490 24.66 -30.05 -23.87
C LYS A 490 25.18 -31.29 -24.58
N ALA A 491 24.30 -32.16 -25.06
CA ALA A 491 24.68 -33.32 -25.86
C ALA A 491 25.37 -32.89 -27.16
N GLN A 492 24.90 -31.86 -27.86
CA GLN A 492 25.55 -31.33 -29.07
C GLN A 492 26.91 -30.66 -28.78
N ALA A 493 27.02 -29.90 -27.68
CA ALA A 493 28.30 -29.32 -27.26
C ALA A 493 29.33 -30.39 -26.86
N ASP A 494 28.88 -31.50 -26.27
CA ASP A 494 29.72 -32.66 -25.96
C ASP A 494 30.01 -33.53 -27.21
N GLU A 495 29.10 -33.57 -28.19
CA GLU A 495 29.30 -34.18 -29.52
C GLU A 495 30.37 -33.39 -30.31
N LEU A 496 30.33 -32.06 -30.30
CA LEU A 496 31.33 -31.17 -30.93
C LEU A 496 32.71 -31.25 -30.27
N ARG A 497 32.78 -31.68 -29.00
CA ARG A 497 34.06 -31.93 -28.29
C ARG A 497 34.67 -33.28 -28.62
N ARG A 498 33.97 -34.19 -29.30
CA ARG A 498 34.55 -35.46 -29.75
C ARG A 498 35.49 -35.18 -30.92
N ILE A 499 36.77 -35.05 -30.61
CA ILE A 499 37.84 -34.99 -31.62
C ILE A 499 37.80 -36.31 -32.40
N SER A 500 37.39 -36.26 -33.66
CA SER A 500 37.44 -37.45 -34.50
C SER A 500 38.91 -37.80 -34.76
N THR A 501 39.27 -39.05 -34.56
CA THR A 501 40.64 -39.55 -34.81
C THR A 501 41.08 -39.36 -36.26
N ARG A 502 40.13 -39.32 -37.21
CA ARG A 502 40.39 -39.06 -38.63
C ARG A 502 40.89 -37.63 -38.87
N HIS A 503 40.16 -36.62 -38.39
CA HIS A 503 40.55 -35.21 -38.56
C HIS A 503 41.85 -34.88 -37.79
N GLU A 504 42.09 -35.51 -36.64
CA GLU A 504 43.35 -35.33 -35.90
C GLU A 504 44.57 -35.84 -36.69
N ARG A 505 44.46 -36.98 -37.38
CA ARG A 505 45.49 -37.47 -38.30
C ARG A 505 45.71 -36.55 -39.50
N MET A 506 44.65 -35.93 -40.03
CA MET A 506 44.78 -34.95 -41.11
C MET A 506 45.56 -33.71 -40.65
N VAL A 507 45.28 -33.20 -39.46
CA VAL A 507 46.03 -32.09 -38.86
C VAL A 507 47.49 -32.47 -38.62
N GLU A 508 47.75 -33.69 -38.16
CA GLU A 508 49.12 -34.21 -37.95
C GLU A 508 49.91 -34.36 -39.25
N SER A 509 49.24 -34.67 -40.36
CA SER A 509 49.88 -34.81 -41.68
C SER A 509 50.42 -33.51 -42.26
N LEU A 510 49.97 -32.36 -41.76
CA LEU A 510 50.42 -31.05 -42.23
C LEU A 510 51.81 -30.68 -41.65
N PRO A 511 52.66 -29.99 -42.44
CA PRO A 511 53.97 -29.51 -41.97
C PRO A 511 53.87 -28.49 -40.84
N ASP A 512 54.87 -28.50 -39.96
CA ASP A 512 54.93 -27.62 -38.78
C ASP A 512 55.09 -26.14 -39.19
N ASP A 513 55.84 -25.87 -40.26
CA ASP A 513 56.06 -24.50 -40.77
C ASP A 513 54.79 -23.84 -41.30
N LEU A 514 53.86 -24.63 -41.83
CA LEU A 514 52.54 -24.13 -42.26
C LEU A 514 51.76 -23.59 -41.07
N TRP A 515 51.76 -24.32 -39.95
CA TRP A 515 51.09 -23.88 -38.73
C TRP A 515 51.72 -22.62 -38.15
N ARG A 516 53.05 -22.50 -38.20
CA ARG A 516 53.76 -21.27 -37.81
C ARG A 516 53.38 -20.08 -38.69
N TYR A 517 53.26 -20.30 -39.99
CA TYR A 517 52.83 -19.27 -40.93
C TYR A 517 51.39 -18.82 -40.64
N ILE A 518 50.47 -19.75 -40.38
CA ILE A 518 49.09 -19.42 -39.97
C ILE A 518 49.07 -18.59 -38.69
N THR A 519 49.85 -18.99 -37.68
CA THR A 519 49.89 -18.24 -36.40
C THR A 519 50.47 -16.84 -36.53
N ALA A 520 51.26 -16.55 -37.56
CA ALA A 520 51.77 -15.20 -37.81
C ALA A 520 50.65 -14.21 -38.22
N TYR A 521 49.51 -14.71 -38.70
CA TYR A 521 48.32 -13.91 -39.04
C TYR A 521 47.29 -13.84 -37.91
N LEU A 522 47.48 -14.60 -36.83
CA LEU A 522 46.52 -14.72 -35.73
C LEU A 522 46.93 -13.86 -34.53
N ASN A 523 45.93 -13.36 -33.80
CA ASN A 523 46.16 -12.65 -32.55
C ASN A 523 46.78 -13.56 -31.48
N PRO A 524 47.51 -13.03 -30.48
CA PRO A 524 48.11 -13.86 -29.42
C PRO A 524 47.10 -14.74 -28.68
N ALA A 525 45.86 -14.26 -28.48
CA ALA A 525 44.77 -15.04 -27.91
C ALA A 525 44.37 -16.24 -28.80
N ASP A 526 44.15 -16.00 -30.09
CA ASP A 526 43.70 -17.00 -31.04
C ASP A 526 44.78 -18.06 -31.30
N THR A 527 46.04 -17.62 -31.39
CA THR A 527 47.21 -18.50 -31.49
C THR A 527 47.33 -19.42 -30.27
N ALA A 528 47.09 -18.90 -29.07
CA ALA A 528 47.07 -19.71 -27.84
C ALA A 528 45.86 -20.66 -27.80
N CYS A 529 44.65 -20.20 -28.17
CA CYS A 529 43.44 -21.01 -28.29
C CYS A 529 43.62 -22.16 -29.29
N LEU A 530 44.23 -21.89 -30.44
CA LEU A 530 44.56 -22.89 -31.45
C LEU A 530 45.53 -23.94 -30.89
N ALA A 531 46.57 -23.52 -30.19
CA ALA A 531 47.53 -24.42 -29.56
C ALA A 531 46.87 -25.33 -28.51
N ILE A 532 46.00 -24.81 -27.64
CA ILE A 532 45.34 -25.60 -26.56
C ILE A 532 44.18 -26.47 -27.05
N SER A 533 43.67 -26.24 -28.27
CA SER A 533 42.51 -26.96 -28.80
C SER A 533 42.76 -28.47 -28.99
N SER A 534 43.99 -28.86 -29.33
CA SER A 534 44.38 -30.27 -29.55
C SER A 534 45.81 -30.54 -29.09
N LYS A 535 46.06 -31.78 -28.64
CA LYS A 535 47.40 -32.26 -28.29
C LYS A 535 48.34 -32.25 -29.48
N THR A 536 47.84 -32.53 -30.69
CA THR A 536 48.64 -32.48 -31.93
C THR A 536 49.11 -31.06 -32.23
N LEU A 537 48.21 -30.08 -32.15
CA LEU A 537 48.52 -28.67 -32.40
C LEU A 537 49.46 -28.09 -31.35
N MET A 538 49.27 -28.42 -30.06
CA MET A 538 50.21 -28.04 -29.01
C MET A 538 51.63 -28.59 -29.26
N ARG A 539 51.73 -29.82 -29.78
CA ARG A 539 53.01 -30.45 -30.13
C ARG A 539 53.66 -29.78 -31.35
N LYS A 540 52.87 -29.39 -32.36
CA LYS A 540 53.33 -28.76 -33.61
C LYS A 540 53.78 -27.31 -33.40
N LEU A 541 52.98 -26.51 -32.69
CA LEU A 541 53.27 -25.09 -32.41
C LEU A 541 54.26 -24.90 -31.26
N GLY A 542 54.36 -25.89 -30.35
CA GLY A 542 55.21 -25.82 -29.18
C GLY A 542 54.69 -24.84 -28.11
N PRO A 543 55.50 -24.52 -27.09
CA PRO A 543 55.07 -23.72 -25.95
C PRO A 543 55.10 -22.20 -26.21
N GLN A 544 55.59 -21.74 -27.37
CA GLN A 544 55.78 -20.30 -27.64
C GLN A 544 54.47 -19.50 -27.54
N PRO A 545 53.35 -19.92 -28.16
CA PRO A 545 52.05 -19.24 -28.00
C PRO A 545 51.67 -18.94 -26.54
N LEU A 546 51.97 -19.87 -25.62
CA LEU A 546 51.66 -19.71 -24.20
C LEU A 546 52.65 -18.81 -23.47
N LYS A 547 53.91 -18.73 -23.92
CA LYS A 547 54.91 -17.81 -23.38
C LYS A 547 54.59 -16.38 -23.81
N ASP A 548 54.28 -16.18 -25.09
CA ASP A 548 53.90 -14.89 -25.67
C ASP A 548 52.65 -14.35 -24.97
N LEU A 549 51.67 -15.22 -24.68
CA LEU A 549 50.47 -14.87 -23.92
C LEU A 549 50.76 -14.45 -22.46
N ASN A 550 51.87 -14.90 -21.86
CA ASN A 550 52.23 -14.55 -20.49
C ASN A 550 52.94 -13.19 -20.37
N GLU A 551 53.28 -12.56 -21.49
CA GLU A 551 53.86 -11.21 -21.48
C GLU A 551 52.87 -10.18 -20.92
N PRO A 552 53.37 -9.16 -20.20
CA PRO A 552 52.50 -8.16 -19.57
C PRO A 552 51.69 -7.33 -20.57
N GLN A 553 52.21 -7.14 -21.80
CA GLN A 553 51.52 -6.44 -22.88
C GLN A 553 50.28 -7.22 -23.35
N ASN A 554 50.35 -8.55 -23.33
CA ASN A 554 49.27 -9.44 -23.80
C ASN A 554 48.26 -9.81 -22.71
N LYS A 555 48.20 -9.04 -21.62
CA LYS A 555 47.35 -9.35 -20.46
C LYS A 555 45.86 -9.45 -20.81
N ASN A 556 45.34 -8.56 -21.66
CA ASN A 556 43.92 -8.58 -22.05
C ASN A 556 43.59 -9.79 -22.94
N PHE A 557 44.48 -10.13 -23.89
CA PHE A 557 44.40 -11.37 -24.66
C PHE A 557 44.43 -12.61 -23.75
N LYS A 558 45.30 -12.63 -22.74
CA LYS A 558 45.33 -13.71 -21.74
C LYS A 558 44.03 -13.84 -20.98
N ILE A 559 43.42 -12.73 -20.58
CA ILE A 559 42.11 -12.73 -19.90
C ILE A 559 41.01 -13.30 -20.81
N SER A 560 41.01 -12.94 -22.09
CA SER A 560 40.08 -13.51 -23.09
C SER A 560 40.23 -15.03 -23.20
N VAL A 561 41.46 -15.55 -23.33
CA VAL A 561 41.72 -17.01 -23.34
C VAL A 561 41.25 -17.68 -22.05
N LEU A 562 41.51 -17.07 -20.89
CA LEU A 562 41.04 -17.61 -19.61
C LEU A 562 39.51 -17.59 -19.50
N HIS A 563 38.84 -16.60 -20.10
CA HIS A 563 37.39 -16.57 -20.17
C HIS A 563 36.81 -17.75 -20.96
N TYR A 564 37.45 -18.18 -22.05
CA TYR A 564 37.03 -19.41 -22.76
C TYR A 564 37.12 -20.68 -21.89
N LEU A 565 38.10 -20.75 -20.98
CA LEU A 565 38.28 -21.88 -20.05
C LEU A 565 37.35 -21.82 -18.82
N ASN A 566 36.66 -20.70 -18.63
CA ASN A 566 35.80 -20.40 -17.48
C ASN A 566 34.71 -21.47 -17.20
N PRO A 567 34.02 -22.06 -18.21
CA PRO A 567 32.98 -23.06 -17.98
C PRO A 567 33.47 -24.37 -17.36
N GLN A 568 34.77 -24.69 -17.47
CA GLN A 568 35.31 -25.96 -16.98
C GLN A 568 35.65 -25.95 -15.48
N LEU A 569 35.67 -24.76 -14.85
CA LEU A 569 36.21 -24.57 -13.50
C LEU A 569 35.15 -24.02 -12.51
N PRO A 570 34.25 -24.85 -11.94
CA PRO A 570 33.16 -24.38 -11.06
C PRO A 570 33.63 -23.70 -9.77
N ARG A 571 34.70 -24.22 -9.15
CA ARG A 571 35.22 -23.76 -7.86
C ARG A 571 36.19 -22.57 -7.96
N HIS A 572 36.54 -22.16 -9.18
CA HIS A 572 37.46 -21.05 -9.41
C HIS A 572 36.74 -19.85 -10.02
N LEU A 573 37.28 -18.66 -9.76
CA LEU A 573 36.81 -17.39 -10.34
C LEU A 573 38.00 -16.63 -10.92
N LEU A 574 37.78 -15.95 -12.05
CA LEU A 574 38.84 -15.21 -12.74
C LEU A 574 39.15 -13.91 -11.99
N CYS A 575 40.43 -13.66 -11.73
CA CYS A 575 40.89 -12.39 -11.19
C CYS A 575 41.54 -11.56 -12.29
N PHE A 576 40.92 -10.45 -12.66
CA PHE A 576 41.40 -9.55 -13.71
C PHE A 576 42.73 -8.86 -13.38
N PRO A 577 42.97 -8.38 -12.14
CA PRO A 577 44.29 -7.87 -11.77
C PRO A 577 45.41 -8.90 -11.93
N CYS A 578 45.19 -10.15 -11.49
CA CYS A 578 46.20 -11.20 -11.54
C CYS A 578 46.25 -11.97 -12.87
N ALA A 579 45.27 -11.80 -13.75
CA ALA A 579 45.05 -12.61 -14.96
C ALA A 579 45.20 -14.13 -14.68
N LYS A 580 44.56 -14.62 -13.61
CA LYS A 580 44.57 -16.04 -13.20
C LYS A 580 43.31 -16.42 -12.42
N PHE A 581 43.05 -17.72 -12.34
CA PHE A 581 41.96 -18.28 -11.56
C PHE A 581 42.32 -18.38 -10.06
N HIS A 582 41.42 -17.92 -9.19
CA HIS A 582 41.51 -18.09 -7.75
C HIS A 582 40.43 -19.02 -7.23
N LEU A 583 40.73 -19.77 -6.18
CA LEU A 583 39.74 -20.61 -5.50
C LEU A 583 38.72 -19.74 -4.75
N ARG A 584 37.43 -20.04 -4.94
CA ARG A 584 36.33 -19.39 -4.21
C ARG A 584 36.37 -19.75 -2.72
N LEU A 585 36.16 -18.78 -1.85
CA LEU A 585 36.16 -19.00 -0.39
C LEU A 585 34.92 -19.75 0.10
N LYS A 586 33.74 -19.42 -0.43
CA LYS A 586 32.43 -19.88 0.10
C LYS A 586 31.45 -20.28 -1.02
N PRO A 587 31.76 -21.28 -1.86
CA PRO A 587 30.91 -21.67 -2.98
C PRO A 587 29.47 -21.98 -2.53
N GLY A 588 28.50 -21.33 -3.17
CA GLY A 588 27.05 -21.49 -2.93
C GLY A 588 26.53 -20.72 -1.70
N LYS A 589 27.42 -20.13 -0.88
CA LYS A 589 27.06 -19.31 0.29
C LYS A 589 27.52 -17.86 0.12
N GLU A 590 27.88 -17.46 -1.10
CA GLU A 590 28.27 -16.09 -1.39
C GLU A 590 27.05 -15.16 -1.37
N SER A 591 27.15 -14.05 -0.64
CA SER A 591 26.13 -13.00 -0.64
C SER A 591 26.79 -11.63 -0.76
N LEU A 592 26.35 -10.79 -1.68
CA LEU A 592 26.79 -9.39 -1.76
C LEU A 592 26.47 -8.66 -0.45
N LYS A 593 27.49 -8.06 0.18
CA LYS A 593 27.39 -7.26 1.41
C LYS A 593 27.59 -5.78 1.09
N ALA A 594 27.37 -4.91 2.08
CA ALA A 594 27.68 -3.48 1.94
C ALA A 594 29.20 -3.26 1.81
N ASP A 595 29.61 -2.17 1.15
CA ASP A 595 30.99 -1.92 0.75
C ASP A 595 31.98 -1.82 1.92
N TYR A 596 31.53 -1.31 3.07
CA TYR A 596 32.32 -1.25 4.30
C TYR A 596 32.50 -2.62 4.99
N ILE A 597 31.78 -3.65 4.56
CA ILE A 597 31.93 -5.02 5.07
C ILE A 597 32.88 -5.76 4.14
N ASN A 598 34.08 -6.07 4.63
CA ASN A 598 35.04 -6.86 3.88
C ASN A 598 34.50 -8.28 3.64
N ASN A 599 34.05 -8.56 2.42
CA ASN A 599 33.53 -9.87 2.01
C ASN A 599 34.04 -10.26 0.62
N PRO A 600 35.32 -10.64 0.49
CA PRO A 600 35.91 -11.02 -0.78
C PRO A 600 35.38 -12.36 -1.27
N LEU A 601 35.27 -12.52 -2.60
CA LEU A 601 34.91 -13.81 -3.22
C LEU A 601 36.07 -14.81 -3.16
N PHE A 602 37.31 -14.30 -3.23
CA PHE A 602 38.55 -15.06 -3.22
C PHE A 602 39.70 -14.21 -2.66
N ASN A 603 40.77 -14.87 -2.20
CA ASN A 603 41.97 -14.20 -1.70
C ASN A 603 42.90 -13.82 -2.86
N CYS A 604 43.00 -12.52 -3.15
CA CYS A 604 43.86 -11.96 -4.18
C CYS A 604 45.10 -11.28 -3.56
N PRO A 605 46.33 -11.62 -3.98
CA PRO A 605 47.54 -10.98 -3.47
C PRO A 605 47.69 -9.52 -3.96
N LEU A 606 47.11 -9.18 -5.12
CA LEU A 606 47.20 -7.84 -5.72
C LEU A 606 46.09 -6.88 -5.27
N VAL A 607 45.27 -7.25 -4.27
CA VAL A 607 44.14 -6.42 -3.82
C VAL A 607 44.56 -5.03 -3.33
N LYS A 608 45.75 -4.91 -2.74
CA LYS A 608 46.26 -3.62 -2.21
C LYS A 608 47.02 -2.81 -3.25
N THR A 609 47.54 -3.46 -4.29
CA THR A 609 48.42 -2.84 -5.30
C THR A 609 47.70 -2.50 -6.59
N SER A 610 46.45 -2.94 -6.77
CA SER A 610 45.65 -2.73 -7.98
C SER A 610 44.24 -2.26 -7.65
N THR A 611 43.67 -1.46 -8.54
CA THR A 611 42.27 -1.06 -8.47
C THR A 611 41.38 -2.21 -8.97
N LEU A 612 40.41 -2.61 -8.15
CA LEU A 612 39.45 -3.63 -8.55
C LEU A 612 38.34 -2.99 -9.41
N PRO A 613 37.94 -3.64 -10.51
CA PRO A 613 36.85 -3.16 -11.35
C PRO A 613 35.53 -3.18 -10.57
N ARG A 614 34.92 -2.00 -10.43
CA ARG A 614 33.67 -1.78 -9.69
C ARG A 614 32.81 -0.78 -10.47
N THR A 615 31.50 -0.97 -10.47
CA THR A 615 30.55 0.01 -11.00
C THR A 615 29.72 0.64 -9.89
N ARG A 616 29.35 1.90 -10.05
CA ARG A 616 28.53 2.64 -9.11
C ARG A 616 27.07 2.17 -9.19
N LEU A 617 26.53 1.69 -8.06
CA LEU A 617 25.09 1.44 -7.90
C LEU A 617 24.38 2.71 -7.47
N THR A 618 24.81 3.33 -6.36
CA THR A 618 24.31 4.61 -5.84
C THR A 618 25.48 5.36 -5.21
N HIS A 619 25.21 6.53 -4.63
CA HIS A 619 26.12 7.10 -3.64
C HIS A 619 26.43 6.05 -2.54
N ASP A 620 27.70 5.92 -2.16
CA ASP A 620 28.27 4.94 -1.20
C ASP A 620 28.12 3.45 -1.48
N ARG A 621 27.60 3.04 -2.65
CA ARG A 621 27.49 1.62 -3.00
C ARG A 621 27.96 1.32 -4.40
N GLN A 622 28.81 0.31 -4.49
CA GLN A 622 29.39 -0.17 -5.74
C GLN A 622 29.17 -1.68 -5.88
N LEU A 623 29.11 -2.14 -7.13
CA LEU A 623 29.06 -3.55 -7.49
C LEU A 623 30.44 -3.96 -8.04
N PRO A 624 31.19 -4.83 -7.34
CA PRO A 624 32.41 -5.40 -7.87
C PRO A 624 32.14 -6.35 -9.03
N TYR A 625 32.95 -6.28 -10.08
CA TYR A 625 32.77 -7.07 -11.31
C TYR A 625 32.78 -8.59 -11.07
N GLY A 626 33.51 -9.07 -10.06
CA GLY A 626 33.51 -10.50 -9.70
C GLY A 626 32.11 -11.06 -9.38
N TRP A 627 31.18 -10.23 -8.92
CA TRP A 627 29.79 -10.64 -8.70
C TRP A 627 28.99 -10.75 -10.01
N VAL A 628 29.33 -9.96 -11.03
CA VAL A 628 28.75 -10.07 -12.39
C VAL A 628 29.16 -11.40 -13.00
N GLN A 629 30.46 -11.71 -12.96
CA GLN A 629 30.98 -13.01 -13.42
C GLN A 629 30.30 -14.18 -12.69
N LEU A 630 30.11 -14.06 -11.37
CA LEU A 630 29.49 -15.12 -10.57
C LEU A 630 28.01 -15.30 -10.87
N ALA A 631 27.27 -14.22 -11.17
CA ALA A 631 25.85 -14.31 -11.54
C ALA A 631 25.66 -14.94 -12.92
N LEU A 632 26.42 -14.52 -13.92
CA LEU A 632 26.33 -15.07 -15.28
C LEU A 632 26.69 -16.56 -15.34
N ARG A 633 27.63 -16.98 -14.51
CA ARG A 633 28.01 -18.39 -14.36
C ARG A 633 26.89 -19.28 -13.83
N SER A 634 25.78 -18.73 -13.32
CA SER A 634 24.64 -19.53 -12.89
C SER A 634 23.90 -20.22 -14.03
N GLU A 635 23.99 -19.71 -15.27
CA GLU A 635 23.40 -20.36 -16.45
C GLU A 635 24.07 -21.70 -16.80
N ILE A 636 25.37 -21.83 -16.50
CA ILE A 636 26.12 -23.06 -16.78
C ILE A 636 25.69 -24.19 -15.82
N SER A 637 25.77 -23.89 -14.52
CA SER A 637 25.36 -24.80 -13.44
C SER A 637 25.25 -24.05 -12.11
N PRO A 638 24.37 -24.48 -11.19
CA PRO A 638 24.28 -23.94 -9.84
C PRO A 638 25.60 -23.99 -9.05
N ALA A 639 26.51 -24.91 -9.39
CA ALA A 639 27.82 -24.99 -8.75
C ALA A 639 28.79 -23.88 -9.20
N HIS A 640 28.62 -23.36 -10.41
CA HIS A 640 29.52 -22.38 -11.03
C HIS A 640 29.28 -20.95 -10.57
N GLY A 641 28.06 -20.64 -10.15
CA GLY A 641 27.60 -19.27 -9.90
C GLY A 641 26.59 -19.14 -8.77
N ILE A 642 25.92 -17.98 -8.73
CA ILE A 642 24.79 -17.68 -7.84
C ILE A 642 23.63 -17.17 -8.69
N SER A 643 22.39 -17.37 -8.25
CA SER A 643 21.24 -16.83 -8.99
C SER A 643 21.30 -15.30 -9.06
N PRO A 644 20.85 -14.67 -10.17
CA PRO A 644 20.84 -13.21 -10.30
C PRO A 644 20.00 -12.54 -9.21
N ASP A 645 18.92 -13.18 -8.76
CA ASP A 645 18.08 -12.67 -7.66
C ASP A 645 18.84 -12.55 -6.34
N SER A 646 19.87 -13.38 -6.11
CA SER A 646 20.68 -13.33 -4.90
C SER A 646 21.53 -12.05 -4.78
N LEU A 647 21.73 -11.32 -5.89
CA LEU A 647 22.36 -10.00 -5.91
C LEU A 647 21.41 -8.87 -5.53
N SER A 648 20.09 -9.08 -5.59
CA SER A 648 19.10 -8.04 -5.31
C SER A 648 19.16 -7.54 -3.87
N ARG A 649 19.16 -6.23 -3.66
CA ARG A 649 19.25 -5.60 -2.33
C ARG A 649 18.28 -4.44 -2.22
N ARG A 650 17.87 -4.16 -0.98
CA ARG A 650 17.14 -2.95 -0.60
C ARG A 650 17.89 -2.26 0.54
N TRP A 651 18.04 -0.96 0.45
CA TRP A 651 18.64 -0.18 1.54
C TRP A 651 18.09 1.24 1.54
N LYS A 652 18.28 1.94 2.65
CA LYS A 652 17.97 3.36 2.80
C LYS A 652 19.26 4.09 3.17
N HIS A 653 19.51 5.20 2.52
CA HIS A 653 20.59 6.11 2.88
C HIS A 653 20.16 6.93 4.10
N ALA A 654 20.96 6.92 5.16
CA ALA A 654 20.56 7.47 6.45
C ALA A 654 20.42 8.99 6.43
N GLU A 655 21.36 9.68 5.80
CA GLU A 655 21.44 11.14 5.82
C GLU A 655 20.49 11.79 4.82
N SER A 656 20.47 11.30 3.58
CA SER A 656 19.64 11.87 2.51
C SER A 656 18.19 11.38 2.52
N GLY A 657 17.92 10.26 3.20
CA GLY A 657 16.60 9.64 3.29
C GLY A 657 16.16 8.91 2.02
N TRP A 658 17.01 8.81 0.99
CA TRP A 658 16.73 8.04 -0.22
C TRP A 658 16.63 6.55 0.10
N SER A 659 15.71 5.86 -0.57
CA SER A 659 15.61 4.41 -0.51
C SER A 659 15.84 3.82 -1.89
N HIS A 660 16.59 2.73 -1.93
CA HIS A 660 17.06 2.13 -3.17
C HIS A 660 16.73 0.64 -3.19
N ARG A 661 16.42 0.14 -4.38
CA ARG A 661 16.16 -1.27 -4.65
C ARG A 661 16.87 -1.68 -5.93
N THR A 662 17.72 -2.70 -5.85
CA THR A 662 18.35 -3.34 -7.01
C THR A 662 17.65 -4.63 -7.35
N ARG A 663 17.55 -4.93 -8.64
CA ARG A 663 17.17 -6.24 -9.19
C ARG A 663 18.08 -6.56 -10.37
N TYR A 664 18.29 -7.84 -10.61
CA TYR A 664 19.14 -8.33 -11.69
C TYR A 664 18.43 -9.45 -12.41
N MET A 665 18.70 -9.61 -13.70
CA MET A 665 18.22 -10.74 -14.48
C MET A 665 19.21 -11.04 -15.60
N ILE A 666 19.20 -12.27 -16.10
CA ILE A 666 20.03 -12.67 -17.23
C ILE A 666 19.13 -12.77 -18.47
N HIS A 667 19.61 -12.22 -19.58
CA HIS A 667 18.94 -12.25 -20.88
C HIS A 667 20.01 -12.39 -21.96
N ASP A 668 19.89 -13.41 -22.82
CA ASP A 668 20.85 -13.72 -23.89
C ASP A 668 22.32 -13.76 -23.44
N GLY A 669 22.60 -14.38 -22.28
CA GLY A 669 23.94 -14.47 -21.72
C GLY A 669 24.50 -13.14 -21.17
N ARG A 670 23.67 -12.09 -21.04
CA ARG A 670 24.04 -10.78 -20.51
C ARG A 670 23.33 -10.48 -19.21
N LEU A 671 23.99 -9.78 -18.30
CA LEU A 671 23.43 -9.43 -17.00
C LEU A 671 22.80 -8.05 -17.04
N LEU A 672 21.47 -8.00 -16.97
CA LEU A 672 20.72 -6.75 -16.90
C LEU A 672 20.49 -6.35 -15.45
N MET A 673 20.64 -5.06 -15.17
CA MET A 673 20.47 -4.46 -13.85
C MET A 673 19.35 -3.41 -13.88
N ARG A 674 18.52 -3.43 -12.84
CA ARG A 674 17.54 -2.38 -12.55
C ARG A 674 17.76 -1.81 -11.16
N VAL A 675 17.91 -0.49 -11.07
CA VAL A 675 18.05 0.24 -9.80
C VAL A 675 16.92 1.26 -9.70
N VAL A 676 16.02 1.07 -8.75
CA VAL A 676 14.97 2.04 -8.41
C VAL A 676 15.41 2.81 -7.19
N SER A 677 15.52 4.13 -7.34
CA SER A 677 15.83 5.07 -6.26
C SER A 677 14.62 5.95 -6.02
N GLN A 678 14.14 6.03 -4.79
CA GLN A 678 12.95 6.80 -4.45
C GLN A 678 13.16 7.66 -3.21
N ARG A 679 12.58 8.87 -3.22
CA ARG A 679 12.63 9.81 -2.10
C ARG A 679 11.35 10.63 -2.05
N VAL A 680 10.78 10.78 -0.85
CA VAL A 680 9.63 11.67 -0.60
C VAL A 680 10.05 13.13 -0.84
N VAL A 681 9.22 13.90 -1.53
CA VAL A 681 9.53 15.25 -1.99
C VAL A 681 8.52 16.26 -1.45
N PRO A 682 8.95 17.49 -1.09
CA PRO A 682 8.01 18.57 -0.80
C PRO A 682 7.27 19.06 -2.06
N PRO A 683 6.14 19.78 -1.90
CA PRO A 683 5.45 20.39 -3.03
C PRO A 683 6.32 21.38 -3.83
N ALA A 684 6.05 21.53 -5.13
CA ALA A 684 6.80 22.41 -6.02
C ALA A 684 6.82 23.89 -5.56
N ARG A 685 5.77 24.33 -4.86
CA ARG A 685 5.68 25.69 -4.32
C ARG A 685 6.64 25.93 -3.14
N GLU A 686 7.03 24.86 -2.46
CA GLU A 686 7.95 24.88 -1.30
C GLU A 686 9.38 24.47 -1.71
N SER A 687 9.55 23.85 -2.89
CA SER A 687 10.85 23.47 -3.41
C SER A 687 11.61 24.69 -3.93
N THR A 688 12.42 25.27 -3.04
CA THR A 688 13.45 26.22 -3.46
C THR A 688 14.60 25.48 -4.15
N LYS A 689 15.39 26.19 -4.98
CA LYS A 689 16.60 25.63 -5.60
C LYS A 689 17.53 24.97 -4.58
N THR A 690 17.64 25.52 -3.37
CA THR A 690 18.44 24.94 -2.28
C THR A 690 17.86 23.62 -1.76
N VAL A 691 16.53 23.52 -1.65
CA VAL A 691 15.88 22.25 -1.27
C VAL A 691 16.11 21.19 -2.34
N GLU A 692 16.01 21.55 -3.61
CA GLU A 692 16.32 20.65 -4.73
C GLU A 692 17.79 20.19 -4.71
N ARG A 693 18.74 21.06 -4.31
CA ARG A 693 20.16 20.70 -4.08
C ARG A 693 20.27 19.57 -3.09
N HIS A 694 19.79 19.79 -1.87
CA HIS A 694 19.91 18.83 -0.78
C HIS A 694 19.11 17.54 -1.04
N LEU A 695 18.08 17.61 -1.87
CA LEU A 695 17.29 16.45 -2.26
C LEU A 695 18.05 15.57 -3.27
N LEU A 696 18.63 16.17 -4.31
CA LEU A 696 19.21 15.41 -5.41
C LEU A 696 20.69 15.08 -5.22
N TYR A 697 21.45 16.01 -4.63
CA TYR A 697 22.91 15.96 -4.56
C TYR A 697 23.44 15.78 -3.14
N GLU A 698 24.54 15.05 -3.06
CA GLU A 698 25.43 15.05 -1.91
C GLU A 698 26.12 16.40 -1.71
N MET A 699 26.35 16.80 -0.46
CA MET A 699 26.89 18.12 -0.13
C MET A 699 28.39 18.28 -0.41
N GLN A 700 29.17 17.20 -0.46
CA GLN A 700 30.64 17.28 -0.60
C GLN A 700 31.07 17.14 -2.07
N GLU A 701 30.78 16.00 -2.70
CA GLU A 701 31.22 15.72 -4.07
C GLU A 701 30.21 16.14 -5.15
N PHE A 702 29.07 16.71 -4.76
CA PHE A 702 27.96 17.06 -5.66
C PHE A 702 27.55 15.90 -6.58
N THR A 703 27.65 14.66 -6.09
CA THR A 703 27.17 13.48 -6.81
C THR A 703 25.70 13.24 -6.50
N PRO A 704 24.89 12.73 -7.46
CA PRO A 704 23.48 12.48 -7.21
C PRO A 704 23.30 11.29 -6.26
N TYR A 705 22.39 11.38 -5.30
CA TYR A 705 22.15 10.27 -4.36
C TYR A 705 21.62 8.99 -5.04
N PHE A 706 20.94 9.14 -6.18
CA PHE A 706 20.39 8.03 -6.96
C PHE A 706 21.41 7.43 -7.94
N SER A 707 21.01 6.32 -8.58
CA SER A 707 21.86 5.59 -9.51
C SER A 707 22.06 6.35 -10.82
N VAL A 708 23.32 6.53 -11.22
CA VAL A 708 23.70 7.11 -12.52
C VAL A 708 24.98 6.46 -13.07
N CYS A 709 25.11 6.44 -14.40
CA CYS A 709 26.30 6.05 -15.18
C CYS A 709 27.40 7.11 -15.07
N ALA A 710 28.61 6.84 -15.57
CA ALA A 710 29.68 7.83 -15.57
C ALA A 710 29.33 9.14 -16.34
N HIS A 711 28.60 9.04 -17.45
CA HIS A 711 28.25 10.16 -18.34
C HIS A 711 27.05 11.01 -17.87
N TRP A 712 26.63 10.88 -16.62
CA TRP A 712 25.45 11.60 -16.11
C TRP A 712 25.64 13.11 -16.07
N ARG A 713 26.91 13.54 -16.07
CA ARG A 713 27.31 14.95 -16.09
C ARG A 713 27.00 15.61 -17.43
N ASP A 714 26.90 14.80 -18.48
CA ASP A 714 26.66 15.26 -19.83
C ASP A 714 25.16 15.10 -20.17
N GLY A 715 24.56 16.18 -20.67
CA GLY A 715 23.15 16.21 -21.08
C GLY A 715 22.16 16.67 -20.00
N GLU A 716 20.94 16.14 -20.07
CA GLU A 716 19.75 16.71 -19.42
C GLU A 716 19.34 16.01 -18.12
N MET A 717 20.10 15.01 -17.61
CA MET A 717 19.65 14.12 -16.52
C MET A 717 19.12 14.87 -15.28
N MET A 718 19.90 15.86 -14.82
CA MET A 718 19.57 16.60 -13.61
C MET A 718 18.44 17.60 -13.84
N ASP A 719 18.37 18.19 -15.03
CA ASP A 719 17.32 19.15 -15.36
C ASP A 719 15.98 18.45 -15.56
N LEU A 720 15.98 17.19 -16.02
CA LEU A 720 14.79 16.33 -16.02
C LEU A 720 14.29 16.04 -14.61
N CYS A 721 15.19 15.77 -13.67
CA CYS A 721 14.83 15.58 -12.27
C CYS A 721 14.23 16.88 -11.70
N LYS A 722 14.86 18.03 -11.91
CA LYS A 722 14.33 19.34 -11.47
C LYS A 722 12.96 19.65 -12.10
N CYS A 723 12.78 19.33 -13.38
CA CYS A 723 11.50 19.47 -14.06
C CYS A 723 10.43 18.56 -13.49
N ALA A 724 10.76 17.32 -13.15
CA ALA A 724 9.81 16.44 -12.47
C ALA A 724 9.38 17.10 -11.15
N LEU A 725 10.33 17.55 -10.32
CA LEU A 725 10.04 18.19 -9.03
C LEU A 725 9.11 19.42 -9.16
N SER A 726 9.21 20.19 -10.23
CA SER A 726 8.33 21.36 -10.46
C SER A 726 6.87 20.98 -10.76
N HIS A 727 6.59 19.73 -11.11
CA HIS A 727 5.23 19.22 -11.31
C HIS A 727 4.56 18.69 -10.03
N VAL A 728 5.24 18.68 -8.88
CA VAL A 728 4.66 18.18 -7.62
C VAL A 728 3.57 19.15 -7.12
N PRO A 729 2.29 18.72 -7.02
CA PRO A 729 1.19 19.60 -6.66
C PRO A 729 1.28 20.06 -5.21
N SER A 730 0.82 21.28 -4.94
CA SER A 730 0.63 21.76 -3.58
C SER A 730 -0.54 21.06 -2.88
N PRO A 731 -0.46 20.86 -1.55
CA PRO A 731 -1.59 20.35 -0.79
C PRO A 731 -2.81 21.28 -0.93
N PRO A 732 -4.03 20.74 -0.76
CA PRO A 732 -5.26 21.51 -0.92
C PRO A 732 -5.31 22.67 0.08
N GLN A 733 -5.58 23.88 -0.42
CA GLN A 733 -5.75 25.08 0.41
C GLN A 733 -7.23 25.36 0.59
N SER A 734 -7.69 25.33 1.84
CA SER A 734 -9.07 25.71 2.17
C SER A 734 -9.36 27.14 1.68
N TYR A 735 -10.61 27.41 1.28
CA TYR A 735 -11.02 28.76 0.86
C TYR A 735 -10.70 29.84 1.89
N ILE A 736 -10.78 29.50 3.18
CA ILE A 736 -10.39 30.39 4.28
C ILE A 736 -8.89 30.73 4.23
N GLN A 737 -8.02 29.76 3.96
CA GLN A 737 -6.57 30.01 3.81
C GLN A 737 -6.25 30.84 2.58
N GLN A 738 -7.01 30.69 1.49
CA GLN A 738 -6.85 31.51 0.30
C GLN A 738 -7.23 32.97 0.57
N LEU A 739 -8.41 33.19 1.18
CA LEU A 739 -8.91 34.51 1.56
C LEU A 739 -8.00 35.25 2.55
N LYS A 740 -7.30 34.52 3.43
CA LYS A 740 -6.28 35.09 4.33
C LYS A 740 -5.07 35.66 3.58
N LYS A 741 -4.73 35.11 2.41
CA LYS A 741 -3.57 35.54 1.60
C LYS A 741 -3.93 36.63 0.60
N ALA A 742 -5.08 36.48 -0.06
CA ALA A 742 -5.57 37.41 -1.06
C ALA A 742 -7.10 37.32 -1.19
N PRO A 743 -7.79 38.39 -1.61
CA PRO A 743 -9.25 38.37 -1.84
C PRO A 743 -9.66 37.56 -3.10
N LYS A 744 -8.77 36.75 -3.68
CA LYS A 744 -9.02 35.91 -4.85
C LYS A 744 -9.14 34.45 -4.41
N ILE A 745 -10.17 33.77 -4.89
CA ILE A 745 -10.42 32.35 -4.64
C ILE A 745 -10.16 31.56 -5.91
N ASP A 746 -9.28 30.56 -5.81
CA ASP A 746 -8.99 29.61 -6.88
C ASP A 746 -9.53 28.22 -6.51
N LYS A 747 -10.49 27.74 -7.29
CA LYS A 747 -11.07 26.40 -7.12
C LYS A 747 -10.03 25.29 -7.28
N SER A 748 -9.05 25.48 -8.17
CA SER A 748 -7.95 24.53 -8.41
C SER A 748 -7.03 24.35 -7.20
N LEU A 749 -6.88 25.38 -6.36
CA LEU A 749 -6.10 25.29 -5.12
C LEU A 749 -6.85 24.58 -4.01
N ALA A 750 -8.20 24.64 -4.00
CA ALA A 750 -9.02 23.90 -3.05
C ALA A 750 -9.10 22.41 -3.39
N HIS A 751 -9.08 22.09 -4.69
CA HIS A 751 -9.15 20.72 -5.21
C HIS A 751 -8.06 20.46 -6.26
N PRO A 752 -6.79 20.31 -5.84
CA PRO A 752 -5.69 20.02 -6.76
C PRO A 752 -5.76 18.58 -7.27
N ASN A 753 -5.39 18.37 -8.54
CA ASN A 753 -5.19 17.03 -9.07
C ASN A 753 -3.91 16.45 -8.47
N PHE A 754 -4.03 15.38 -7.69
CA PHE A 754 -2.88 14.77 -7.02
C PHE A 754 -2.08 13.81 -7.90
N ILE A 755 -2.63 13.43 -9.06
CA ILE A 755 -1.96 12.61 -10.07
C ILE A 755 -1.01 13.52 -10.86
N VAL A 756 0.28 13.26 -10.73
CA VAL A 756 1.31 13.98 -11.47
C VAL A 756 1.51 13.33 -12.83
N ARG A 757 1.16 14.04 -13.90
CA ARG A 757 1.58 13.70 -15.26
C ARG A 757 2.74 14.64 -15.60
N GLY A 758 3.94 14.08 -15.80
CA GLY A 758 5.09 14.87 -16.26
C GLY A 758 4.79 15.54 -17.61
N CYS A 759 5.47 16.65 -17.90
CA CYS A 759 5.39 17.28 -19.22
C CYS A 759 6.05 16.43 -20.31
N ASP A 760 5.83 16.78 -21.58
CA ASP A 760 6.41 16.06 -22.73
C ASP A 760 7.94 16.02 -22.72
N TRP A 761 8.59 16.88 -21.95
CA TRP A 761 10.04 16.89 -21.80
C TRP A 761 10.56 15.93 -20.73
N CYS A 762 9.92 15.87 -19.54
CA CYS A 762 10.39 15.02 -18.42
C CYS A 762 9.73 13.63 -18.35
N ARG A 763 8.57 13.45 -19.00
CA ARG A 763 7.84 12.17 -19.05
C ARG A 763 8.53 11.05 -19.85
N PRO A 764 9.19 11.31 -21.00
CA PRO A 764 9.82 10.26 -21.78
C PRO A 764 11.03 9.63 -21.07
N ALA A 765 11.26 8.34 -21.33
CA ALA A 765 12.47 7.66 -20.87
C ALA A 765 13.69 8.19 -21.63
N ARG A 766 14.86 8.24 -20.97
CA ARG A 766 16.12 8.71 -21.57
C ARG A 766 17.16 7.60 -21.65
N ARG A 767 17.88 7.52 -22.77
CA ARG A 767 19.04 6.63 -22.94
C ARG A 767 20.31 7.45 -23.10
N CYS A 768 21.36 7.08 -22.39
CA CYS A 768 22.67 7.71 -22.57
C CYS A 768 23.23 7.37 -23.97
N PRO A 769 23.72 8.34 -24.76
CA PRO A 769 24.28 8.05 -26.09
C PRO A 769 25.61 7.28 -26.04
N GLU A 770 26.34 7.35 -24.92
CA GLU A 770 27.69 6.79 -24.77
C GLU A 770 27.69 5.45 -24.01
N CYS A 771 26.60 5.02 -23.38
CA CYS A 771 26.57 3.75 -22.64
C CYS A 771 25.21 3.07 -22.65
N SER A 772 25.18 1.80 -22.25
CA SER A 772 24.00 0.92 -22.22
C SER A 772 22.92 1.27 -21.17
N THR A 773 22.90 2.51 -20.67
CA THR A 773 22.03 2.91 -19.55
C THR A 773 20.82 3.72 -19.97
N GLU A 774 19.69 3.38 -19.35
CA GLU A 774 18.38 4.01 -19.57
C GLU A 774 17.82 4.52 -18.24
N TYR A 775 17.10 5.63 -18.28
CA TYR A 775 16.52 6.32 -17.14
C TYR A 775 15.05 6.62 -17.36
N LEU A 776 14.29 6.49 -16.28
CA LEU A 776 12.92 6.98 -16.19
C LEU A 776 12.76 7.74 -14.87
N VAL A 777 12.26 8.96 -14.96
CA VAL A 777 11.95 9.82 -13.82
C VAL A 777 10.43 9.96 -13.71
N GLU A 778 9.89 9.52 -12.58
CA GLU A 778 8.46 9.58 -12.30
C GLU A 778 8.20 10.21 -10.93
N ILE A 779 7.00 10.76 -10.77
CA ILE A 779 6.49 11.14 -9.45
C ILE A 779 5.34 10.24 -9.11
N GLN A 780 5.52 9.46 -8.04
CA GLN A 780 4.54 8.49 -7.56
C GLN A 780 4.03 8.93 -6.19
N MET A 781 2.73 8.77 -5.96
CA MET A 781 2.15 8.96 -4.64
C MET A 781 2.36 7.69 -3.81
N LEU A 782 2.95 7.84 -2.64
CA LEU A 782 3.21 6.77 -1.70
C LEU A 782 2.47 7.05 -0.39
N GLU A 783 1.96 5.98 0.22
CA GLU A 783 1.42 6.04 1.57
C GLU A 783 2.55 5.91 2.61
N ASP A 784 2.72 6.95 3.42
CA ASP A 784 3.58 6.97 4.60
C ASP A 784 2.74 6.65 5.83
N ALA A 785 2.64 5.37 6.16
CA ALA A 785 1.93 4.86 7.32
C ALA A 785 2.42 5.45 8.67
N LYS A 786 3.58 6.12 8.70
CA LYS A 786 4.11 6.78 9.90
C LYS A 786 3.50 8.15 10.16
N ASP A 787 2.90 8.77 9.15
CA ASP A 787 2.32 10.10 9.23
C ASP A 787 0.79 10.01 9.10
N PRO A 788 0.07 9.85 10.22
CA PRO A 788 -1.40 9.74 10.19
C PRO A 788 -2.09 11.04 9.75
N ALA A 789 -1.39 12.20 9.82
CA ALA A 789 -1.95 13.47 9.40
C ALA A 789 -1.90 13.65 7.88
N ARG A 790 -0.82 13.17 7.24
CA ARG A 790 -0.65 13.20 5.78
C ARG A 790 -0.09 11.86 5.30
N PRO A 791 -0.94 10.82 5.19
CA PRO A 791 -0.49 9.50 4.77
C PRO A 791 0.01 9.54 3.33
N PHE A 792 -0.71 10.20 2.42
CA PHE A 792 -0.30 10.26 1.02
C PHE A 792 0.72 11.37 0.77
N LYS A 793 1.91 10.99 0.30
CA LYS A 793 3.02 11.90 -0.03
C LYS A 793 3.53 11.61 -1.44
N HIS A 794 3.98 12.65 -2.13
CA HIS A 794 4.63 12.49 -3.43
C HIS A 794 6.09 12.08 -3.25
N SER A 795 6.54 11.16 -4.08
CA SER A 795 7.92 10.70 -4.12
C SER A 795 8.45 10.76 -5.54
N ILE A 796 9.66 11.27 -5.70
CA ILE A 796 10.40 11.14 -6.95
C ILE A 796 10.98 9.73 -7.01
N VAL A 797 10.76 9.07 -8.14
CA VAL A 797 11.24 7.73 -8.42
C VAL A 797 12.10 7.80 -9.67
N VAL A 798 13.40 7.56 -9.50
CA VAL A 798 14.35 7.47 -10.61
C VAL A 798 14.70 6.00 -10.79
N THR A 799 14.29 5.44 -11.93
CA THR A 799 14.61 4.07 -12.32
C THR A 799 15.71 4.09 -13.36
N ARG A 800 16.80 3.39 -13.08
CA ARG A 800 17.90 3.14 -14.03
C ARG A 800 17.87 1.68 -14.45
N TRP A 801 17.89 1.44 -15.75
CA TRP A 801 18.21 0.14 -16.33
C TRP A 801 19.59 0.19 -16.97
N SER A 802 20.34 -0.89 -16.91
CA SER A 802 21.69 -0.97 -17.47
C SER A 802 22.01 -2.40 -17.90
N ASP A 803 22.65 -2.55 -19.05
CA ASP A 803 23.28 -3.79 -19.45
C ASP A 803 24.71 -3.84 -18.90
N LEU A 804 25.02 -4.83 -18.05
CA LEU A 804 26.35 -5.02 -17.47
C LEU A 804 27.25 -5.90 -18.36
N GLY A 805 26.75 -6.39 -19.50
CA GLY A 805 27.48 -7.20 -20.46
C GLY A 805 27.49 -8.68 -20.13
N ASP A 806 28.38 -9.40 -20.83
CA ASP A 806 28.54 -10.86 -20.85
C ASP A 806 29.49 -11.41 -19.78
N GLY A 807 30.08 -10.53 -18.95
CA GLY A 807 30.98 -10.93 -17.88
C GLY A 807 32.37 -11.40 -18.34
N SER A 808 32.73 -11.15 -19.60
CA SER A 808 34.00 -11.55 -20.20
C SER A 808 35.20 -10.88 -19.52
N SER A 809 35.29 -9.56 -19.63
CA SER A 809 36.29 -8.76 -18.95
C SER A 809 35.83 -7.33 -18.74
N PRO A 810 36.22 -6.66 -17.63
CA PRO A 810 35.83 -5.28 -17.34
C PRO A 810 36.42 -4.26 -18.33
N HIS A 811 37.40 -4.66 -19.14
CA HIS A 811 38.08 -3.81 -20.13
C HIS A 811 37.70 -4.17 -21.56
N THR A 812 37.19 -5.37 -21.82
CA THR A 812 36.84 -5.83 -23.18
C THR A 812 35.32 -5.80 -23.39
N SER A 813 34.52 -6.03 -22.34
CA SER A 813 33.07 -5.92 -22.45
C SER A 813 32.68 -4.45 -22.61
N ALA A 814 32.26 -4.09 -23.81
CA ALA A 814 31.97 -2.70 -24.19
C ALA A 814 30.83 -2.10 -23.35
N GLU A 815 29.83 -2.88 -22.95
CA GLU A 815 28.72 -2.39 -22.11
C GLU A 815 29.19 -1.95 -20.72
N TRP A 816 30.04 -2.76 -20.08
CA TRP A 816 30.58 -2.44 -18.75
C TRP A 816 31.59 -1.29 -18.81
N ALA A 817 32.49 -1.31 -19.79
CA ALA A 817 33.54 -0.31 -19.93
C ALA A 817 32.93 1.08 -20.17
N SER A 818 32.00 1.17 -21.15
CA SER A 818 31.29 2.41 -21.45
C SER A 818 30.45 2.92 -20.27
N MET A 819 29.74 2.06 -19.56
CA MET A 819 28.95 2.49 -18.39
C MET A 819 29.80 3.15 -17.29
N ASN A 820 31.07 2.74 -17.17
CA ASN A 820 32.01 3.28 -16.19
C ASN A 820 32.92 4.39 -16.75
N GLY A 821 32.71 4.83 -18.00
CA GLY A 821 33.53 5.88 -18.64
C GLY A 821 34.98 5.44 -18.87
N VAL A 822 35.19 4.14 -19.10
CA VAL A 822 36.50 3.59 -19.43
C VAL A 822 36.53 3.34 -20.94
N ASP A 823 37.34 4.11 -21.64
CA ASP A 823 37.59 3.89 -23.06
C ASP A 823 38.54 2.70 -23.24
N VAL A 824 38.17 1.82 -24.17
CA VAL A 824 38.97 0.64 -24.51
C VAL A 824 39.71 0.98 -25.79
N ALA A 825 41.04 0.86 -25.78
CA ALA A 825 41.83 1.23 -26.96
C ALA A 825 41.59 0.26 -28.13
N ASP A 826 41.55 0.79 -29.35
CA ASP A 826 41.23 0.02 -30.57
C ASP A 826 42.10 -1.24 -30.77
N HIS A 827 43.39 -1.15 -30.41
CA HIS A 827 44.35 -2.25 -30.53
C HIS A 827 44.10 -3.39 -29.53
N GLU A 828 43.29 -3.17 -28.49
CA GLU A 828 42.87 -4.19 -27.51
C GLU A 828 41.50 -4.80 -27.86
N GLY A 829 40.96 -4.48 -29.05
CA GLY A 829 39.63 -4.89 -29.48
C GLY A 829 38.51 -4.02 -28.91
N GLY A 830 38.85 -2.83 -28.40
CA GLY A 830 37.89 -1.82 -27.99
C GLY A 830 37.25 -1.15 -29.19
N HIS A 831 35.94 -0.94 -29.14
CA HIS A 831 35.24 -0.03 -30.04
C HIS A 831 34.48 0.96 -29.18
N GLU A 832 34.38 2.22 -29.64
CA GLU A 832 33.53 3.21 -29.00
C GLU A 832 32.09 2.65 -28.92
N TYR A 833 31.50 2.67 -27.72
CA TYR A 833 30.20 2.05 -27.51
C TYR A 833 29.09 2.95 -28.07
N GLU A 834 28.59 2.60 -29.25
CA GLU A 834 27.45 3.28 -29.83
C GLU A 834 26.14 2.80 -29.18
N SER A 835 25.59 3.60 -28.25
CA SER A 835 24.46 3.16 -27.45
C SER A 835 23.19 2.87 -28.25
N PHE A 836 22.87 3.70 -29.25
CA PHE A 836 21.62 3.60 -30.00
C PHE A 836 21.65 2.52 -31.09
N SER A 837 22.82 2.19 -31.66
CA SER A 837 22.94 1.06 -32.59
C SER A 837 22.88 -0.29 -31.86
N HIS A 838 23.28 -0.32 -30.59
CA HIS A 838 23.14 -1.49 -29.71
C HIS A 838 21.72 -1.70 -29.16
N VAL A 839 20.76 -0.82 -29.46
CA VAL A 839 19.35 -1.09 -29.15
C VAL A 839 18.84 -2.10 -30.16
N GLY A 840 18.64 -3.35 -29.71
CA GLY A 840 17.96 -4.37 -30.51
C GLY A 840 16.49 -4.04 -30.75
N ARG A 841 15.65 -5.05 -30.98
CA ARG A 841 14.19 -4.85 -31.18
C ARG A 841 13.49 -4.21 -29.96
N ARG A 842 14.07 -4.33 -28.77
CA ARG A 842 13.56 -3.74 -27.51
C ARG A 842 14.68 -3.06 -26.73
N ALA A 843 14.34 -1.93 -26.12
CA ALA A 843 15.17 -1.25 -25.12
C ALA A 843 15.37 -2.11 -23.86
N VAL A 844 16.42 -1.85 -23.09
CA VAL A 844 16.77 -2.64 -21.89
C VAL A 844 15.62 -2.58 -20.86
N SER A 845 15.03 -1.41 -20.67
CA SER A 845 13.83 -1.18 -19.86
C SER A 845 12.65 -2.03 -20.32
N GLY A 846 12.41 -2.12 -21.63
CA GLY A 846 11.33 -2.94 -22.21
C GLY A 846 11.52 -4.44 -21.96
N ILE A 847 12.75 -4.94 -22.07
CA ILE A 847 13.07 -6.34 -21.76
C ILE A 847 12.84 -6.61 -20.26
N PHE A 848 13.30 -5.71 -19.39
CA PHE A 848 13.19 -5.86 -17.94
C PHE A 848 11.75 -5.80 -17.45
N GLU A 849 11.00 -4.77 -17.82
CA GLU A 849 9.63 -4.59 -17.35
C GLU A 849 8.68 -5.63 -17.96
N SER A 850 8.82 -6.00 -19.23
CA SER A 850 7.97 -7.04 -19.82
C SER A 850 8.09 -8.39 -19.11
N ARG A 851 9.28 -8.73 -18.59
CA ARG A 851 9.48 -9.95 -17.81
C ARG A 851 8.97 -9.83 -16.37
N LEU A 852 8.96 -8.64 -15.78
CA LEU A 852 8.50 -8.42 -14.40
C LEU A 852 6.99 -8.20 -14.29
N SER A 853 6.43 -7.32 -15.12
CA SER A 853 5.03 -6.89 -15.07
C SER A 853 4.17 -7.47 -16.19
N GLY A 854 4.76 -8.12 -17.20
CA GLY A 854 4.02 -8.60 -18.37
C GLY A 854 3.65 -7.50 -19.38
N SER A 855 4.07 -6.26 -19.11
CA SER A 855 3.79 -5.07 -19.91
C SER A 855 5.09 -4.33 -20.29
N ILE A 856 5.12 -3.80 -21.51
CA ILE A 856 6.23 -2.95 -21.98
C ILE A 856 5.89 -1.50 -21.60
N PRO A 857 6.83 -0.71 -21.07
CA PRO A 857 6.57 0.70 -20.80
C PRO A 857 6.25 1.41 -22.12
N GLY A 858 5.06 2.01 -22.22
CA GLY A 858 4.62 2.78 -23.41
C GLY A 858 5.28 4.16 -23.56
N GLN A 859 6.40 4.39 -22.88
CA GLN A 859 7.10 5.68 -22.88
C GLN A 859 8.08 5.74 -24.06
N ARG A 860 8.11 6.88 -24.75
CA ARG A 860 9.08 7.14 -25.80
C ARG A 860 10.49 7.20 -25.22
N LEU A 861 11.47 6.60 -25.90
CA LEU A 861 12.88 6.67 -25.55
C LEU A 861 13.56 7.82 -26.31
N LEU A 862 14.22 8.73 -25.60
CA LEU A 862 14.97 9.86 -26.15
C LEU A 862 16.44 9.82 -25.71
N SER A 863 17.33 10.54 -26.40
CA SER A 863 18.70 10.73 -25.92
C SER A 863 18.74 11.54 -24.63
N LEU A 864 19.62 11.15 -23.71
CA LEU A 864 19.95 11.90 -22.49
C LEU A 864 20.74 13.17 -22.81
N ASN A 865 21.55 13.14 -23.87
CA ASN A 865 22.31 14.28 -24.37
C ASN A 865 21.97 14.51 -25.85
N PRO A 866 20.83 15.15 -26.18
CA PRO A 866 20.40 15.33 -27.56
C PRO A 866 21.32 16.27 -28.36
N LYS A 867 22.07 17.15 -27.68
CA LYS A 867 23.03 18.07 -28.31
C LYS A 867 24.43 17.47 -28.47
N ASN A 868 24.69 16.30 -27.89
CA ASN A 868 26.02 15.70 -27.77
C ASN A 868 27.09 16.70 -27.25
N GLU A 869 26.69 17.61 -26.35
CA GLU A 869 27.61 18.57 -25.74
C GLU A 869 28.21 17.93 -24.49
N LYS A 870 29.54 17.79 -24.46
CA LYS A 870 30.30 17.31 -23.29
C LYS A 870 30.81 18.51 -22.51
N LYS A 871 29.95 19.07 -21.67
CA LYS A 871 30.27 20.24 -20.86
C LYS A 871 30.70 19.86 -19.44
N GLY A 872 30.62 18.57 -19.07
CA GLY A 872 31.00 18.10 -17.74
C GLY A 872 30.34 18.93 -16.64
N GLU A 873 31.16 19.43 -15.71
CA GLU A 873 30.67 20.29 -14.61
C GLU A 873 30.17 21.65 -15.08
N GLU A 874 30.77 22.25 -16.11
CA GLU A 874 30.38 23.55 -16.67
C GLU A 874 29.00 23.51 -17.37
N GLY A 875 28.55 22.29 -17.73
CA GLY A 875 27.29 22.05 -18.45
C GLY A 875 26.04 22.10 -17.61
N HIS A 876 26.20 21.74 -16.34
CA HIS A 876 25.15 21.96 -15.37
C HIS A 876 25.19 23.44 -15.01
N GLY A 877 24.21 24.22 -15.48
CA GLY A 877 24.02 25.64 -15.14
C GLY A 877 23.68 25.87 -13.66
N TRP A 878 24.48 25.27 -12.77
CA TRP A 878 24.24 25.05 -11.36
C TRP A 878 25.40 25.49 -10.49
N TYR A 879 26.63 25.40 -10.99
CA TYR A 879 27.76 26.12 -10.40
C TYR A 879 27.59 27.63 -10.62
#